data_AF-A0A8T5SZY4-F1
#
_entry.id   AF-A0A8T5SZY4-F1
#
_cell.length_a   1.000
_cell.length_b   1.000
_cell.length_c   1.000
_cell.angle_alpha   90.00
_cell.angle_beta   90.00
_cell.angle_gamma   90.00
#
_symmetry.space_group_name_H-M   'P 1'
#
loop_
_entity.id
_entity.type
_entity.pdbx_description
1 polymer ?
#
loop_
_entity_poly.entity_id
_entity_poly.type
_entity_poly.pdbx_seq_one_letter_code
_entity_poly.pdbx_strand_id
1 'polypeptide(L)'
;MSEYNMQICRFCHRHIKLAYYCEDCGASCCSDCLHEEKIDYYVCQDCNSKNIEIADSGKHGSCKDCESEKINQGSQLLKACPKCHSTSIINIYEKKEDLEKSFLDLIKNVRYFIEPLNELINNLYQLRQKAKNARAPPIKCYHFPHLEADLLALFKLLNYAKENLHEKISILFNHLSLNKEYFFDIYSQPNANVIIIEGILENLTRSNDSIQEYITNNVKTISTSLESIQDYLKFIEKIIFYFETYKKYLNLAENEKPIYAIYAKLANGLNTQDKLKKSRGILFITNLDLSFVQESGKQKRKKEVIFKAPVKDLIKIKSQGKMFKKLYIEFPYGRYEFTLPPNNITRVLDYIILARNFDETIKYDQETAERLNNIYIELNDITAFIEETINSFFSLKCQYNSINQNSEIQIPISRTGQPNYNPPEIPNNQQQQYRIYNNNPINYIPYAPPQNYQVPQPTPTPQFQNHFPQQNVYPNQNPENMINYGTPRIYNQYNQPIYDNRFIPQNLYDPNRIQNYERNRFTTKNQRIDPNHKKILMRQLEQVQKNGLLHSPEINGPYDIHQREQGSYTNINEGKRSIYNDYSKNHLSEYFNQESLDSNDTYSNRKYSKKQKDKFRKLRDFEKEKYSLDETLKALDTKFDQGIISEVDYFRTFKNLQKQIYSIDKNIEDLGQELEGIEDLKGTYREFDGRRYYS
;
A
#
# COMPACT_ATOMS: atom_id res chain seq x y z
N MET A 1 -0.37 -36.98 -49.05
CA MET A 1 0.90 -36.59 -48.39
C MET A 1 1.71 -35.77 -49.36
N SER A 2 1.89 -34.47 -49.10
CA SER A 2 2.29 -33.49 -50.12
C SER A 2 3.80 -33.24 -50.16
N GLU A 3 4.34 -33.01 -51.37
CA GLU A 3 5.76 -32.72 -51.68
C GLU A 3 6.30 -31.41 -51.08
N TYR A 4 5.48 -30.67 -50.31
CA TYR A 4 5.72 -29.28 -49.89
C TYR A 4 6.74 -29.08 -48.76
N ASN A 5 7.29 -30.15 -48.16
CA ASN A 5 8.20 -30.06 -47.01
C ASN A 5 9.65 -30.50 -47.30
N MET A 6 10.01 -30.71 -48.57
CA MET A 6 11.40 -30.97 -48.92
C MET A 6 12.20 -29.66 -48.91
N GLN A 7 13.36 -29.66 -48.25
CA GLN A 7 14.23 -28.50 -48.11
C GLN A 7 15.68 -28.90 -48.35
N ILE A 8 16.56 -27.92 -48.62
CA ILE A 8 17.98 -28.21 -48.78
C ILE A 8 18.60 -28.39 -47.39
N CYS A 9 19.09 -29.60 -47.09
CA CYS A 9 19.90 -29.82 -45.90
C CYS A 9 21.24 -29.10 -46.04
N ARG A 10 21.58 -28.23 -45.08
CA ARG A 10 22.81 -27.42 -45.15
C ARG A 10 24.10 -28.22 -45.04
N PHE A 11 24.04 -29.48 -44.59
CA PHE A 11 25.20 -30.34 -44.36
C PHE A 11 25.49 -31.29 -45.52
N CYS A 12 24.47 -31.91 -46.11
CA CYS A 12 24.65 -32.79 -47.27
C CYS A 12 24.24 -32.16 -48.61
N HIS A 13 23.71 -30.93 -48.60
CA HIS A 13 23.20 -30.19 -49.77
C HIS A 13 22.12 -30.93 -50.59
N ARG A 14 21.51 -31.98 -50.03
CA ARG A 14 20.43 -32.74 -50.67
C ARG A 14 19.08 -32.06 -50.40
N HIS A 15 18.19 -32.16 -51.38
CA HIS A 15 16.78 -31.77 -51.22
C HIS A 15 16.05 -32.89 -50.49
N ILE A 16 15.91 -32.74 -49.17
CA ILE A 16 15.40 -33.79 -48.26
C ILE A 16 14.55 -33.16 -47.15
N LYS A 17 13.75 -33.98 -46.50
CA LYS A 17 13.01 -33.59 -45.30
C LYS A 17 13.97 -33.40 -44.12
N LEU A 18 14.03 -32.19 -43.56
CA LEU A 18 14.74 -31.95 -42.29
C LEU A 18 13.96 -32.63 -41.16
N ALA A 19 14.65 -33.35 -40.30
CA ALA A 19 14.02 -34.19 -39.27
C ALA A 19 14.44 -33.80 -37.84
N TYR A 20 15.63 -33.20 -37.67
CA TYR A 20 16.21 -32.92 -36.36
C TYR A 20 16.60 -31.46 -36.21
N TYR A 21 16.42 -30.93 -35.00
CA TYR A 21 16.77 -29.58 -34.57
C TYR A 21 17.76 -29.64 -33.42
N CYS A 22 18.79 -28.80 -33.46
CA CYS A 22 19.71 -28.63 -32.34
C CYS A 22 19.31 -27.40 -31.53
N GLU A 23 18.99 -27.60 -30.25
CA GLU A 23 18.55 -26.52 -29.36
C GLU A 23 19.67 -25.52 -29.04
N ASP A 24 20.92 -25.98 -28.99
CA ASP A 24 22.05 -25.12 -28.60
C ASP A 24 22.49 -24.15 -29.71
N CYS A 25 22.38 -24.55 -30.99
CA CYS A 25 22.90 -23.74 -32.11
C CYS A 25 21.87 -23.42 -33.21
N GLY A 26 20.62 -23.87 -33.03
CA GLY A 26 19.50 -23.64 -33.94
C GLY A 26 19.62 -24.30 -35.31
N ALA A 27 20.54 -25.25 -35.48
CA ALA A 27 20.75 -25.92 -36.77
C ALA A 27 19.74 -27.05 -36.99
N SER A 28 19.13 -27.09 -38.17
CA SER A 28 18.28 -28.19 -38.62
C SER A 28 19.02 -29.11 -39.59
N CYS A 29 18.87 -30.43 -39.44
CA CYS A 29 19.51 -31.42 -40.31
C CYS A 29 18.59 -32.61 -40.62
N CYS A 30 18.93 -33.38 -41.66
CA CYS A 30 18.29 -34.66 -41.96
C CYS A 30 18.87 -35.78 -41.10
N SER A 31 18.19 -36.93 -41.04
CA SER A 31 18.64 -38.12 -40.31
C SER A 31 20.08 -38.52 -40.63
N ASP A 32 20.44 -38.44 -41.91
CA ASP A 32 21.72 -38.95 -42.41
C ASP A 32 22.91 -38.03 -42.10
N CYS A 33 22.65 -36.82 -41.57
CA CYS A 33 23.68 -35.83 -41.25
C CYS A 33 23.94 -35.70 -39.75
N LEU A 34 23.26 -36.49 -38.91
CA LEU A 34 23.56 -36.50 -37.48
C LEU A 34 24.94 -37.13 -37.25
N HIS A 35 25.73 -36.51 -36.38
CA HIS A 35 26.95 -37.13 -35.89
C HIS A 35 26.60 -38.07 -34.73
N GLU A 36 27.49 -39.01 -34.44
CA GLU A 36 27.42 -39.82 -33.23
C GLU A 36 28.56 -39.40 -32.31
N GLU A 37 28.22 -39.04 -31.08
CA GLU A 37 29.20 -38.76 -30.04
C GLU A 37 29.15 -39.81 -28.95
N LYS A 38 30.33 -40.30 -28.58
CA LYS A 38 30.51 -41.23 -27.48
C LYS A 38 30.63 -40.43 -26.20
N ILE A 39 29.61 -40.53 -25.34
CA ILE A 39 29.64 -39.97 -24.00
C ILE A 39 29.86 -41.10 -23.01
N ASP A 40 30.94 -40.98 -22.26
CA ASP A 40 31.21 -41.88 -21.16
C ASP A 40 30.40 -41.43 -19.93
N TYR A 41 29.75 -42.37 -19.28
CA TYR A 41 28.96 -42.13 -18.07
C TYR A 41 29.35 -43.14 -16.99
N TYR A 42 29.22 -42.74 -15.74
CA TYR A 42 29.59 -43.55 -14.59
C TYR A 42 28.34 -44.07 -13.89
N VAL A 43 28.35 -45.34 -13.51
CA VAL A 43 27.25 -46.00 -12.78
C VAL A 43 27.81 -46.77 -11.60
N CYS A 44 27.17 -46.65 -10.44
CA CYS A 44 27.50 -47.44 -9.28
C CYS A 44 27.12 -48.90 -9.48
N GLN A 45 28.05 -49.84 -9.27
CA GLN A 45 27.77 -51.28 -9.37
C GLN A 45 26.81 -51.78 -8.30
N ASP A 46 26.84 -51.20 -7.11
CA ASP A 46 26.09 -51.74 -5.97
C ASP A 46 24.63 -51.23 -5.95
N CYS A 47 24.33 -50.05 -6.49
CA CYS A 47 22.97 -49.48 -6.51
C CYS A 47 22.44 -49.02 -7.87
N ASN A 48 23.22 -49.16 -8.96
CA ASN A 48 22.89 -48.69 -10.31
C ASN A 48 22.61 -47.18 -10.45
N SER A 49 22.95 -46.36 -9.45
CA SER A 49 22.81 -44.91 -9.55
C SER A 49 23.84 -44.30 -10.50
N LYS A 50 23.41 -43.27 -11.25
CA LYS A 50 24.24 -42.41 -12.09
C LYS A 50 24.80 -41.18 -11.34
N ASN A 51 24.44 -41.02 -10.06
CA ASN A 51 24.84 -39.90 -9.22
C ASN A 51 26.22 -40.16 -8.59
N ILE A 52 27.26 -39.96 -9.41
CA ILE A 52 28.64 -40.29 -9.07
C ILE A 52 29.44 -39.01 -8.86
N GLU A 53 30.14 -38.91 -7.73
CA GLU A 53 31.09 -37.83 -7.45
C GLU A 53 32.49 -38.30 -7.80
N ILE A 54 33.20 -37.58 -8.66
CA ILE A 54 34.56 -37.90 -9.08
C ILE A 54 35.47 -36.84 -8.49
N ALA A 55 36.48 -37.24 -7.70
CA ALA A 55 37.46 -36.30 -7.18
C ALA A 55 38.33 -35.73 -8.32
N ASP A 56 38.77 -34.47 -8.22
CA ASP A 56 39.54 -33.75 -9.25
C ASP A 56 40.84 -34.46 -9.72
N SER A 57 41.30 -35.49 -8.99
CA SER A 57 42.43 -36.34 -9.35
C SER A 57 42.09 -37.50 -10.30
N GLY A 58 40.82 -37.66 -10.70
CA GLY A 58 40.35 -38.57 -11.75
C GLY A 58 40.45 -40.08 -11.44
N LYS A 59 40.93 -40.48 -10.25
CA LYS A 59 41.22 -41.88 -9.91
C LYS A 59 40.27 -42.52 -8.90
N HIS A 60 39.51 -41.73 -8.15
CA HIS A 60 38.54 -42.23 -7.18
C HIS A 60 37.24 -41.45 -7.33
N GLY A 61 36.15 -42.18 -7.57
CA GLY A 61 34.81 -41.64 -7.42
C GLY A 61 34.04 -42.46 -6.40
N SER A 62 33.01 -41.86 -5.82
CA SER A 62 32.06 -42.55 -4.95
C SER A 62 30.63 -42.27 -5.40
N CYS A 63 29.75 -43.24 -5.19
CA CYS A 63 28.32 -43.05 -5.40
C CYS A 63 27.73 -42.23 -4.25
N LYS A 64 27.00 -41.15 -4.56
CA LYS A 64 26.34 -40.34 -3.52
C LYS A 64 25.19 -41.04 -2.81
N ASP A 65 24.62 -42.07 -3.43
CA ASP A 65 23.38 -42.68 -2.93
C ASP A 65 23.65 -43.90 -2.04
N CYS A 66 24.81 -44.56 -2.17
CA CYS A 66 25.18 -45.72 -1.36
C CYS A 66 26.64 -45.73 -0.88
N GLU A 67 27.37 -44.63 -1.11
CA GLU A 67 28.78 -44.43 -0.72
C GLU A 67 29.76 -45.47 -1.30
N SER A 68 29.32 -46.33 -2.21
CA SER A 68 30.17 -47.32 -2.84
C SER A 68 31.17 -46.69 -3.80
N GLU A 69 32.42 -47.13 -3.70
CA GLU A 69 33.52 -46.77 -4.59
C GLU A 69 33.56 -47.65 -5.86
N LYS A 70 32.69 -48.65 -5.97
CA LYS A 70 32.62 -49.53 -7.14
C LYS A 70 31.85 -48.87 -8.27
N ILE A 71 32.57 -48.17 -9.12
CA ILE A 71 32.01 -47.44 -10.26
C ILE A 71 32.41 -48.13 -11.56
N ASN A 72 31.42 -48.39 -12.40
CA ASN A 72 31.62 -48.79 -13.79
C ASN A 72 31.54 -47.57 -14.71
N GLN A 73 32.48 -47.48 -15.64
CA GLN A 73 32.40 -46.58 -16.78
C GLN A 73 31.66 -47.30 -17.91
N GLY A 74 30.46 -46.81 -18.23
CA GLY A 74 29.76 -47.14 -19.45
C GLY A 74 30.02 -46.08 -20.51
N SER A 75 29.73 -46.40 -21.76
CA SER A 75 29.74 -45.42 -22.84
C SER A 75 28.49 -45.56 -23.68
N GLN A 76 27.83 -44.45 -23.97
CA GLN A 76 26.66 -44.40 -24.83
C GLN A 76 26.99 -43.56 -26.06
N LEU A 77 26.60 -44.06 -27.24
CA LEU A 77 26.59 -43.26 -28.46
C LEU A 77 25.29 -42.45 -28.49
N LEU A 78 25.41 -41.13 -28.45
CA LEU A 78 24.30 -40.21 -28.61
C LEU A 78 24.38 -39.52 -29.96
N LYS A 79 23.21 -39.17 -30.50
CA LYS A 79 23.10 -38.33 -31.69
C LYS A 79 23.56 -36.91 -31.33
N ALA A 80 24.40 -36.33 -32.17
CA ALA A 80 25.00 -35.03 -31.96
C ALA A 80 24.85 -34.12 -33.17
N CYS A 81 24.86 -32.82 -32.91
CA CYS A 81 24.76 -31.79 -33.93
C CYS A 81 25.99 -31.79 -34.83
N PRO A 82 25.84 -31.85 -36.17
CA PRO A 82 26.98 -31.75 -37.08
C PRO A 82 27.66 -30.38 -37.11
N LYS A 83 27.05 -29.34 -36.52
CA LYS A 83 27.59 -27.98 -36.47
C LYS A 83 28.34 -27.68 -35.17
N CYS A 84 27.74 -27.98 -34.03
CA CYS A 84 28.26 -27.60 -32.72
C CYS A 84 28.56 -28.78 -31.80
N HIS A 85 28.41 -30.03 -32.26
CA HIS A 85 28.68 -31.23 -31.49
C HIS A 85 27.78 -31.45 -30.25
N SER A 86 26.83 -30.54 -30.00
CA SER A 86 25.85 -30.70 -28.92
C SER A 86 24.96 -31.94 -29.10
N THR A 87 24.68 -32.63 -28.01
CA THR A 87 23.71 -33.73 -27.92
C THR A 87 22.27 -33.28 -27.64
N SER A 88 22.04 -31.97 -27.48
CA SER A 88 20.72 -31.34 -27.39
C SER A 88 20.00 -31.36 -28.75
N ILE A 89 19.70 -32.55 -29.25
CA ILE A 89 19.03 -32.80 -30.52
C ILE A 89 17.61 -33.32 -30.26
N ILE A 90 16.63 -32.63 -30.84
CA ILE A 90 15.22 -32.98 -30.74
C ILE A 90 14.64 -33.21 -32.15
N ASN A 91 13.57 -34.01 -32.24
CA ASN A 91 12.82 -34.11 -33.48
C ASN A 91 12.19 -32.75 -33.79
N ILE A 92 12.25 -32.30 -35.05
CA ILE A 92 11.64 -31.02 -35.45
C ILE A 92 10.14 -30.98 -35.16
N TYR A 93 9.44 -32.10 -35.29
CA TYR A 93 8.00 -32.16 -35.01
C TYR A 93 7.69 -32.04 -33.53
N GLU A 94 8.50 -32.65 -32.66
CA GLU A 94 8.41 -32.46 -31.20
C GLU A 94 8.68 -31.00 -30.84
N LYS A 95 9.72 -30.38 -31.41
CA LYS A 95 10.01 -28.95 -31.19
C LYS A 95 8.87 -28.03 -31.67
N LYS A 96 8.22 -28.36 -32.79
CA LYS A 96 7.04 -27.62 -33.28
C LYS A 96 5.86 -27.74 -32.32
N GLU A 97 5.60 -28.93 -31.77
CA GLU A 97 4.59 -29.14 -30.74
C GLU A 97 4.89 -28.32 -29.49
N ASP A 98 6.14 -28.33 -29.03
CA ASP A 98 6.58 -27.54 -27.87
C ASP A 98 6.39 -26.03 -28.08
N LEU A 99 6.73 -25.52 -29.27
CA LEU A 99 6.57 -24.10 -29.62
C LEU A 99 5.10 -23.70 -29.68
N GLU A 100 4.24 -24.52 -30.28
CA GLU A 100 2.80 -24.30 -30.33
C GLU A 100 2.18 -24.30 -28.92
N LYS A 101 2.53 -25.30 -28.11
CA LYS A 101 2.08 -25.38 -26.71
C LYS A 101 2.52 -24.17 -25.91
N SER A 102 3.77 -23.76 -26.02
CA SER A 102 4.31 -22.60 -25.30
C SER A 102 3.59 -21.31 -25.70
N PHE A 103 3.26 -21.15 -26.98
CA PHE A 103 2.47 -20.01 -27.46
C PHE A 103 1.05 -20.00 -26.86
N LEU A 104 0.38 -21.15 -26.84
CA LEU A 104 -0.95 -21.28 -26.23
C LEU A 104 -0.93 -21.04 -24.72
N ASP A 105 0.11 -21.50 -24.03
CA ASP A 105 0.28 -21.28 -22.60
C ASP A 105 0.58 -19.81 -22.30
N LEU A 106 1.34 -19.11 -23.15
CA LEU A 106 1.53 -17.65 -23.05
C LEU A 106 0.18 -16.91 -23.12
N ILE A 107 -0.69 -17.27 -24.06
CA ILE A 107 -2.05 -16.69 -24.15
C ILE A 107 -2.85 -16.93 -22.87
N LYS A 108 -2.84 -18.15 -22.33
CA LYS A 108 -3.57 -18.49 -21.09
C LYS A 108 -3.02 -17.75 -19.87
N ASN A 109 -1.70 -17.59 -19.81
CA ASN A 109 -1.01 -17.05 -18.65
C ASN A 109 -1.31 -15.56 -18.41
N VAL A 110 -1.83 -14.84 -19.42
CA VAL A 110 -2.31 -13.47 -19.28
C VAL A 110 -3.37 -13.33 -18.17
N ARG A 111 -4.13 -14.39 -17.87
CA ARG A 111 -5.10 -14.42 -16.74
C ARG A 111 -4.46 -14.10 -15.39
N TYR A 112 -3.22 -14.53 -15.18
CA TYR A 112 -2.53 -14.37 -13.90
C TYR A 112 -2.09 -12.93 -13.62
N PHE A 113 -2.18 -12.03 -14.60
CA PHE A 113 -1.83 -10.62 -14.41
C PHE A 113 -2.79 -9.87 -13.47
N ILE A 114 -4.03 -10.35 -13.32
CA ILE A 114 -5.09 -9.67 -12.59
C ILE A 114 -5.10 -10.02 -11.11
N GLU A 115 -4.72 -11.26 -10.77
CA GLU A 115 -4.81 -11.79 -9.40
C GLU A 115 -4.05 -10.93 -8.36
N PRO A 116 -2.80 -10.49 -8.59
CA PRO A 116 -2.08 -9.64 -7.64
C PRO A 116 -2.76 -8.28 -7.40
N LEU A 117 -3.39 -7.71 -8.42
CA LEU A 117 -4.09 -6.43 -8.28
C LEU A 117 -5.42 -6.59 -7.54
N ASN A 118 -6.13 -7.71 -7.74
CA ASN A 118 -7.35 -8.02 -6.99
C ASN A 118 -7.08 -8.12 -5.48
N GLU A 119 -5.98 -8.74 -5.08
CA GLU A 119 -5.59 -8.82 -3.67
C GLU A 119 -5.36 -7.43 -3.06
N LEU A 120 -4.68 -6.53 -3.79
CA LEU A 120 -4.48 -5.14 -3.36
C LEU A 120 -5.77 -4.35 -3.23
N ILE A 121 -6.68 -4.50 -4.19
CA ILE A 121 -8.00 -3.86 -4.15
C ILE A 121 -8.74 -4.27 -2.88
N ASN A 122 -8.76 -5.56 -2.57
CA ASN A 122 -9.40 -6.08 -1.37
C ASN A 122 -8.78 -5.50 -0.09
N ASN A 123 -7.45 -5.47 -0.01
CA ASN A 123 -6.73 -4.89 1.12
C ASN A 123 -7.04 -3.40 1.30
N LEU A 124 -7.04 -2.62 0.22
CA LEU A 124 -7.39 -1.20 0.23
C LEU A 124 -8.83 -0.96 0.71
N TYR A 125 -9.79 -1.76 0.25
CA TYR A 125 -11.17 -1.65 0.71
C TYR A 125 -11.34 -2.00 2.19
N GLN A 126 -10.61 -3.02 2.68
CA GLN A 126 -10.58 -3.34 4.10
C GLN A 126 -10.03 -2.18 4.94
N LEU A 127 -8.91 -1.57 4.52
CA LEU A 127 -8.33 -0.42 5.22
C LEU A 127 -9.24 0.81 5.17
N ARG A 128 -9.89 1.07 4.03
CA ARG A 128 -10.93 2.11 3.91
C ARG A 128 -12.05 1.90 4.94
N GLN A 129 -12.54 0.67 5.08
CA GLN A 129 -13.58 0.37 6.05
C GLN A 129 -13.09 0.54 7.49
N LYS A 130 -11.85 0.15 7.80
CA LYS A 130 -11.23 0.37 9.10
C LYS A 130 -11.06 1.87 9.42
N ALA A 131 -10.60 2.66 8.46
CA ALA A 131 -10.50 4.12 8.60
C ALA A 131 -11.87 4.75 8.84
N LYS A 132 -12.89 4.35 8.07
CA LYS A 132 -14.28 4.79 8.27
C LYS A 132 -14.79 4.45 9.68
N ASN A 133 -14.56 3.23 10.15
CA ASN A 133 -14.94 2.79 11.49
C ASN A 133 -14.20 3.57 12.58
N ALA A 134 -12.93 3.94 12.36
CA ALA A 134 -12.14 4.72 13.30
C ALA A 134 -12.70 6.14 13.53
N ARG A 135 -13.38 6.72 12.53
CA ARG A 135 -14.04 8.04 12.63
C ARG A 135 -15.50 7.95 13.08
N ALA A 136 -16.05 6.75 13.21
CA ALA A 136 -17.46 6.52 13.54
C ALA A 136 -17.75 6.64 15.05
N PRO A 137 -18.98 6.99 15.46
CA PRO A 137 -19.39 6.86 16.85
C PRO A 137 -19.34 5.37 17.30
N PRO A 138 -19.15 5.08 18.60
CA PRO A 138 -19.26 6.02 19.71
C PRO A 138 -17.97 6.75 20.10
N ILE A 139 -16.81 6.23 19.69
CA ILE A 139 -15.50 6.81 19.98
C ILE A 139 -14.84 7.20 18.66
N LYS A 140 -14.86 8.50 18.35
CA LYS A 140 -14.29 9.04 17.11
C LYS A 140 -12.81 9.37 17.31
N CYS A 141 -11.91 8.60 16.73
CA CYS A 141 -10.48 8.81 16.85
C CYS A 141 -9.94 9.60 15.66
N TYR A 142 -9.27 10.73 15.89
CA TYR A 142 -8.81 11.65 14.83
C TYR A 142 -7.29 11.64 14.60
N HIS A 143 -6.55 10.69 15.18
CA HIS A 143 -5.12 10.56 14.89
C HIS A 143 -4.86 10.37 13.40
N PHE A 144 -3.69 10.84 12.95
CA PHE A 144 -3.26 10.80 11.55
C PHE A 144 -4.28 11.52 10.63
N PRO A 145 -4.27 12.87 10.59
CA PRO A 145 -5.23 13.64 9.80
C PRO A 145 -5.12 13.42 8.28
N HIS A 146 -3.96 12.93 7.82
CA HIS A 146 -3.72 12.64 6.40
C HIS A 146 -4.09 11.21 6.00
N LEU A 147 -4.55 10.35 6.93
CA LEU A 147 -4.87 8.95 6.66
C LEU A 147 -5.82 8.75 5.47
N GLU A 148 -6.88 9.56 5.39
CA GLU A 148 -7.84 9.50 4.29
C GLU A 148 -7.23 9.98 2.96
N ALA A 149 -6.36 10.99 3.00
CA ALA A 149 -5.65 11.50 1.82
C ALA A 149 -4.63 10.47 1.30
N ASP A 150 -3.88 9.84 2.21
CA ASP A 150 -2.89 8.82 1.89
C ASP A 150 -3.58 7.58 1.29
N LEU A 151 -4.68 7.12 1.90
CA LEU A 151 -5.51 6.05 1.34
C LEU A 151 -6.05 6.41 -0.05
N LEU A 152 -6.57 7.64 -0.23
CA LEU A 152 -7.09 8.10 -1.51
C LEU A 152 -5.99 8.12 -2.58
N ALA A 153 -4.78 8.55 -2.23
CA ALA A 153 -3.64 8.52 -3.14
C ALA A 153 -3.30 7.10 -3.60
N LEU A 154 -3.38 6.10 -2.71
CA LEU A 154 -3.16 4.69 -3.09
C LEU A 154 -4.26 4.16 -4.01
N PHE A 155 -5.52 4.50 -3.78
CA PHE A 155 -6.59 4.16 -4.73
C PHE A 155 -6.32 4.79 -6.11
N LYS A 156 -5.94 6.07 -6.17
CA LYS A 156 -5.59 6.72 -7.45
C LYS A 156 -4.40 6.06 -8.14
N LEU A 157 -3.36 5.70 -7.39
CA LEU A 157 -2.18 5.01 -7.91
C LEU A 157 -2.55 3.63 -8.47
N LEU A 158 -3.40 2.87 -7.77
CA LEU A 158 -3.89 1.59 -8.25
C LEU A 158 -4.74 1.74 -9.51
N ASN A 159 -5.59 2.77 -9.58
CA ASN A 159 -6.38 3.04 -10.78
C ASN A 159 -5.47 3.38 -11.98
N TYR A 160 -4.44 4.19 -11.76
CA TYR A 160 -3.42 4.43 -12.79
C TYR A 160 -2.70 3.14 -13.20
N ALA A 161 -2.35 2.29 -12.23
CA ALA A 161 -1.68 1.02 -12.51
C ALA A 161 -2.56 0.08 -13.34
N LYS A 162 -3.87 0.04 -13.03
CA LYS A 162 -4.91 -0.69 -13.76
C LYS A 162 -4.99 -0.25 -15.22
N GLU A 163 -5.15 1.05 -15.50
CA GLU A 163 -5.30 1.56 -16.87
C GLU A 163 -4.08 1.22 -17.75
N ASN A 164 -2.87 1.43 -17.19
CA ASN A 164 -1.63 1.06 -17.88
C ASN A 164 -1.47 -0.44 -18.08
N LEU A 165 -1.95 -1.27 -17.14
CA LEU A 165 -1.95 -2.72 -17.32
C LEU A 165 -2.86 -3.11 -18.49
N HIS A 166 -4.05 -2.52 -18.58
CA HIS A 166 -4.98 -2.78 -19.68
C HIS A 166 -4.36 -2.45 -21.04
N GLU A 167 -3.69 -1.30 -21.17
CA GLU A 167 -2.97 -0.92 -22.39
C GLU A 167 -1.88 -1.93 -22.75
N LYS A 168 -1.05 -2.32 -21.76
CA LYS A 168 0.03 -3.29 -21.97
C LYS A 168 -0.48 -4.67 -22.41
N ILE A 169 -1.57 -5.14 -21.79
CA ILE A 169 -2.22 -6.40 -22.17
C ILE A 169 -2.78 -6.30 -23.58
N SER A 170 -3.40 -5.18 -23.93
CA SER A 170 -3.92 -4.95 -25.28
C SER A 170 -2.81 -5.00 -26.34
N ILE A 171 -1.64 -4.38 -26.06
CA ILE A 171 -0.47 -4.44 -26.94
C ILE A 171 0.04 -5.89 -27.08
N LEU A 172 0.15 -6.64 -25.97
CA LEU A 172 0.57 -8.04 -26.00
C LEU A 172 -0.39 -8.88 -26.86
N PHE A 173 -1.71 -8.75 -26.67
CA PHE A 173 -2.68 -9.49 -27.47
C PHE A 173 -2.64 -9.12 -28.95
N ASN A 174 -2.40 -7.84 -29.28
CA ASN A 174 -2.19 -7.44 -30.67
C ASN A 174 -0.95 -8.13 -31.26
N HIS A 175 0.16 -8.19 -30.52
CA HIS A 175 1.36 -8.88 -30.96
C HIS A 175 1.14 -10.40 -31.12
N LEU A 176 0.39 -11.02 -30.20
CA LEU A 176 0.00 -12.43 -30.31
C LEU A 176 -0.88 -12.66 -31.55
N SER A 177 -1.82 -11.76 -31.84
CA SER A 177 -2.73 -11.88 -32.97
C SER A 177 -2.00 -11.74 -34.32
N LEU A 178 -1.00 -10.85 -34.40
CA LEU A 178 -0.17 -10.66 -35.59
C LEU A 178 0.71 -11.89 -35.90
N ASN A 179 1.10 -12.65 -34.88
CA ASN A 179 2.02 -13.78 -35.04
C ASN A 179 1.33 -15.15 -35.00
N LYS A 180 0.00 -15.21 -34.82
CA LYS A 180 -0.74 -16.47 -34.62
C LYS A 180 -0.55 -17.52 -35.72
N GLU A 181 -0.39 -17.10 -36.97
CA GLU A 181 -0.24 -18.01 -38.11
C GLU A 181 1.04 -18.85 -38.03
N TYR A 182 2.12 -18.30 -37.45
CA TYR A 182 3.37 -19.04 -37.24
C TYR A 182 3.20 -20.25 -36.31
N PHE A 183 2.21 -20.20 -35.40
CA PHE A 183 1.99 -21.22 -34.39
C PHE A 183 0.78 -22.10 -34.72
N PHE A 184 -0.32 -21.53 -35.20
CA PHE A 184 -1.54 -22.29 -35.49
C PHE A 184 -1.38 -23.23 -36.70
N ASP A 185 -0.57 -22.80 -37.68
CA ASP A 185 -0.23 -23.54 -38.89
C ASP A 185 1.22 -24.06 -38.88
N ILE A 186 1.82 -24.23 -37.69
CA ILE A 186 3.25 -24.56 -37.55
C ILE A 186 3.68 -25.83 -38.31
N TYR A 187 2.77 -26.79 -38.52
CA TYR A 187 3.05 -28.03 -39.25
C TYR A 187 3.07 -27.86 -40.77
N SER A 188 2.39 -26.84 -41.30
CA SER A 188 2.45 -26.48 -42.74
C SER A 188 3.66 -25.61 -43.06
N GLN A 189 4.26 -24.98 -42.04
CA GLN A 189 5.46 -24.16 -42.19
C GLN A 189 6.71 -25.00 -42.52
N PRO A 190 7.62 -24.50 -43.38
CA PRO A 190 8.87 -25.18 -43.68
C PRO A 190 9.72 -25.43 -42.42
N ASN A 191 10.30 -26.63 -42.28
CA ASN A 191 11.05 -27.03 -41.08
C ASN A 191 12.27 -26.14 -40.76
N ALA A 192 12.88 -25.51 -41.77
CA ALA A 192 13.92 -24.50 -41.59
C ALA A 192 13.46 -23.22 -40.86
N ASN A 193 12.15 -22.94 -40.77
CA ASN A 193 11.62 -21.75 -40.12
C ASN A 193 11.53 -21.89 -38.58
N VAL A 194 11.79 -23.07 -38.02
CA VAL A 194 11.67 -23.32 -36.56
C VAL A 194 12.46 -22.30 -35.74
N ILE A 195 13.68 -21.94 -36.16
CA ILE A 195 14.51 -20.93 -35.47
C ILE A 195 13.88 -19.52 -35.50
N ILE A 196 13.16 -19.18 -36.57
CA ILE A 196 12.46 -17.89 -36.68
C ILE A 196 11.26 -17.89 -35.73
N ILE A 197 10.50 -18.99 -35.69
CA ILE A 197 9.33 -19.15 -34.82
C ILE A 197 9.75 -19.10 -33.35
N GLU A 198 10.88 -19.74 -32.99
CA GLU A 198 11.47 -19.66 -31.65
C GLU A 198 11.84 -18.21 -31.29
N GLY A 199 12.49 -17.47 -32.19
CA GLY A 199 12.80 -16.06 -31.97
C GLY A 199 11.57 -15.15 -31.82
N ILE A 200 10.48 -15.45 -32.55
CA ILE A 200 9.19 -14.75 -32.38
C ILE A 200 8.62 -15.05 -30.98
N LEU A 201 8.61 -16.32 -30.58
CA LEU A 201 8.11 -16.74 -29.27
C LEU A 201 8.92 -16.09 -28.13
N GLU A 202 10.25 -16.07 -28.21
CA GLU A 202 11.11 -15.39 -27.24
C GLU A 202 10.75 -13.92 -27.09
N ASN A 203 10.50 -13.21 -28.19
CA ASN A 203 10.11 -11.80 -28.13
C ASN A 203 8.74 -11.60 -27.48
N LEU A 204 7.78 -12.48 -27.75
CA LEU A 204 6.48 -12.48 -27.07
C LEU A 204 6.63 -12.76 -25.58
N THR A 205 7.47 -13.73 -25.20
CA THR A 205 7.79 -14.04 -23.80
C THR A 205 8.43 -12.86 -23.09
N ARG A 206 9.40 -12.17 -23.71
CA ARG A 206 9.99 -10.93 -23.15
C ARG A 206 8.93 -9.85 -22.92
N SER A 207 7.98 -9.71 -23.83
CA SER A 207 6.87 -8.77 -23.66
C SER A 207 5.97 -9.17 -22.49
N ASN A 208 5.66 -10.45 -22.35
CA ASN A 208 4.91 -11.00 -21.22
C ASN A 208 5.64 -10.74 -19.88
N ASP A 209 6.94 -11.02 -19.82
CA ASP A 209 7.76 -10.83 -18.63
C ASP A 209 7.86 -9.36 -18.22
N SER A 210 7.93 -8.43 -19.18
CA SER A 210 7.91 -7.00 -18.91
C SER A 210 6.60 -6.55 -18.24
N ILE A 211 5.46 -7.17 -18.59
CA ILE A 211 4.18 -6.91 -17.93
C ILE A 211 4.19 -7.48 -16.51
N GLN A 212 4.71 -8.70 -16.34
CA GLN A 212 4.84 -9.31 -15.01
C GLN A 212 5.72 -8.47 -14.08
N GLU A 213 6.84 -7.95 -14.58
CA GLU A 213 7.73 -7.04 -13.84
C GLU A 213 7.00 -5.75 -13.47
N TYR A 214 6.26 -5.17 -14.41
CA TYR A 214 5.44 -3.98 -14.19
C TYR A 214 4.42 -4.20 -13.06
N ILE A 215 3.69 -5.33 -13.07
CA ILE A 215 2.73 -5.67 -12.01
C ILE A 215 3.45 -5.82 -10.67
N THR A 216 4.53 -6.60 -10.64
CA THR A 216 5.30 -6.87 -9.42
C THR A 216 5.81 -5.58 -8.78
N ASN A 217 6.33 -4.65 -9.59
CA ASN A 217 6.83 -3.36 -9.11
C ASN A 217 5.73 -2.45 -8.55
N ASN A 218 4.58 -2.38 -9.22
CA ASN A 218 3.43 -1.61 -8.72
C ASN A 218 2.86 -2.23 -7.43
N VAL A 219 2.74 -3.56 -7.40
CA VAL A 219 2.26 -4.27 -6.21
C VAL A 219 3.16 -4.01 -5.02
N LYS A 220 4.47 -4.15 -5.20
CA LYS A 220 5.45 -3.87 -4.15
C LYS A 220 5.33 -2.43 -3.64
N THR A 221 5.26 -1.45 -4.54
CA THR A 221 5.18 -0.03 -4.18
C THR A 221 3.93 0.31 -3.36
N ILE A 222 2.78 -0.21 -3.79
CA ILE A 222 1.51 -0.02 -3.08
C ILE A 222 1.53 -0.75 -1.73
N SER A 223 2.00 -2.00 -1.70
CA SER A 223 2.08 -2.80 -0.46
C SER A 223 2.93 -2.15 0.63
N THR A 224 4.11 -1.62 0.30
CA THR A 224 4.95 -0.91 1.29
C THR A 224 4.23 0.30 1.90
N SER A 225 3.44 1.03 1.09
CA SER A 225 2.65 2.16 1.59
C SER A 225 1.46 1.70 2.45
N LEU A 226 0.87 0.54 2.12
CA LEU A 226 -0.21 -0.06 2.91
C LEU A 226 0.24 -0.47 4.31
N GLU A 227 1.46 -0.96 4.48
CA GLU A 227 2.01 -1.35 5.79
C GLU A 227 2.03 -0.17 6.78
N SER A 228 2.45 1.01 6.31
CA SER A 228 2.46 2.23 7.13
C SER A 228 1.05 2.60 7.61
N ILE A 229 0.07 2.55 6.71
CA ILE A 229 -1.34 2.83 7.00
C ILE A 229 -1.91 1.79 7.97
N GLN A 230 -1.55 0.51 7.82
CA GLN A 230 -1.95 -0.54 8.74
C GLN A 230 -1.45 -0.27 10.16
N ASP A 231 -0.21 0.19 10.31
CA ASP A 231 0.34 0.51 11.63
C ASP A 231 -0.34 1.72 12.27
N TYR A 232 -0.69 2.74 11.48
CA TYR A 232 -1.52 3.86 11.95
C TYR A 232 -2.88 3.39 12.44
N LEU A 233 -3.54 2.49 11.70
CA LEU A 233 -4.82 1.91 12.09
C LEU A 233 -4.71 1.02 13.33
N LYS A 234 -3.65 0.21 13.48
CA LYS A 234 -3.41 -0.57 14.70
C LYS A 234 -3.28 0.32 15.93
N PHE A 235 -2.58 1.46 15.80
CA PHE A 235 -2.51 2.45 16.87
C PHE A 235 -3.90 2.99 17.22
N ILE A 236 -4.69 3.38 16.21
CA ILE A 236 -6.05 3.89 16.42
C ILE A 236 -6.95 2.83 17.09
N GLU A 237 -6.92 1.58 16.61
CA GLU A 237 -7.67 0.46 17.17
C GLU A 237 -7.35 0.27 18.66
N LYS A 238 -6.08 0.39 19.05
CA LYS A 238 -5.64 0.31 20.45
C LYS A 238 -6.21 1.45 21.30
N ILE A 239 -6.23 2.68 20.78
CA ILE A 239 -6.84 3.83 21.47
C ILE A 239 -8.35 3.61 21.63
N ILE A 240 -9.04 3.27 20.55
CA ILE A 240 -10.49 3.00 20.56
C ILE A 240 -10.82 1.91 21.59
N PHE A 241 -10.04 0.82 21.61
CA PHE A 241 -10.21 -0.26 22.58
C PHE A 241 -10.20 0.23 24.03
N TYR A 242 -9.21 1.07 24.40
CA TYR A 242 -9.15 1.61 25.76
C TYR A 242 -10.35 2.51 26.08
N PHE A 243 -10.72 3.40 25.17
CA PHE A 243 -11.81 4.35 25.41
C PHE A 243 -13.18 3.66 25.43
N GLU A 244 -13.44 2.69 24.57
CA GLU A 244 -14.66 1.88 24.60
C GLU A 244 -14.77 1.06 25.90
N THR A 245 -13.69 0.39 26.29
CA THR A 245 -13.64 -0.45 27.51
C THR A 245 -13.96 0.35 28.79
N TYR A 246 -13.72 1.66 28.77
CA TYR A 246 -13.91 2.54 29.92
C TYR A 246 -14.97 3.64 29.71
N LYS A 247 -15.71 3.59 28.61
CA LYS A 247 -16.66 4.62 28.19
C LYS A 247 -17.62 5.06 29.30
N LYS A 248 -18.18 4.09 30.05
CA LYS A 248 -19.12 4.32 31.17
C LYS A 248 -18.53 5.04 32.39
N TYR A 249 -17.20 5.08 32.50
CA TYR A 249 -16.48 5.78 33.56
C TYR A 249 -16.00 7.15 33.10
N LEU A 250 -15.70 7.27 31.81
CA LEU A 250 -15.16 8.50 31.25
C LEU A 250 -16.24 9.55 31.01
N ASN A 251 -17.48 9.16 30.68
CA ASN A 251 -18.59 10.07 30.36
C ASN A 251 -18.11 11.18 29.41
N LEU A 252 -17.64 10.76 28.23
CA LEU A 252 -17.06 11.66 27.23
C LEU A 252 -18.13 12.61 26.70
N ALA A 253 -17.80 13.89 26.55
CA ALA A 253 -18.66 14.84 25.85
C ALA A 253 -18.71 14.50 24.34
N GLU A 254 -19.73 15.00 23.63
CA GLU A 254 -19.94 14.70 22.21
C GLU A 254 -18.74 15.09 21.33
N ASN A 255 -18.08 16.21 21.66
CA ASN A 255 -16.89 16.72 20.97
C ASN A 255 -15.58 16.34 21.67
N GLU A 256 -15.63 15.46 22.67
CA GLU A 256 -14.44 15.00 23.40
C GLU A 256 -13.76 13.88 22.60
N LYS A 257 -12.59 14.18 22.05
CA LYS A 257 -11.80 13.30 21.18
C LYS A 257 -10.74 12.55 21.99
N PRO A 258 -10.65 11.22 21.87
CA PRO A 258 -9.61 10.43 22.51
C PRO A 258 -8.24 10.76 21.89
N ILE A 259 -7.25 11.00 22.74
CA ILE A 259 -5.88 11.30 22.33
C ILE A 259 -4.96 10.16 22.75
N TYR A 260 -4.94 9.83 24.03
CA TYR A 260 -4.04 8.78 24.50
C TYR A 260 -4.57 8.08 25.74
N ALA A 261 -4.15 6.83 25.91
CA ALA A 261 -4.46 6.04 27.09
C ALA A 261 -3.25 5.19 27.47
N ILE A 262 -2.90 5.18 28.76
CA ILE A 262 -1.74 4.44 29.23
C ILE A 262 -1.93 3.90 30.64
N TYR A 263 -1.44 2.68 30.88
CA TYR A 263 -1.35 2.14 32.24
C TYR A 263 -0.38 2.96 33.08
N ALA A 264 -0.85 3.40 34.25
CA ALA A 264 -0.07 4.17 35.18
C ALA A 264 -0.33 3.72 36.61
N LYS A 265 0.66 3.92 37.49
CA LYS A 265 0.50 3.72 38.93
C LYS A 265 0.51 5.08 39.61
N LEU A 266 -0.60 5.44 40.26
CA LEU A 266 -0.66 6.59 41.14
C LEU A 266 0.28 6.36 42.32
N ALA A 267 1.33 7.16 42.43
CA ALA A 267 2.33 7.09 43.47
C ALA A 267 1.97 7.98 44.67
N ASN A 268 1.38 9.13 44.39
CA ASN A 268 0.88 10.09 45.36
C ASN A 268 -0.23 10.91 44.72
N GLY A 269 -1.28 11.22 45.46
CA GLY A 269 -2.35 12.11 45.00
C GLY A 269 -2.85 12.92 46.18
N LEU A 270 -3.00 14.22 45.98
CA LEU A 270 -3.57 15.14 46.95
C LEU A 270 -4.66 15.93 46.24
N ASN A 271 -5.91 15.71 46.64
CA ASN A 271 -7.02 16.61 46.29
C ASN A 271 -7.17 17.63 47.43
N THR A 272 -7.96 18.68 47.22
CA THR A 272 -8.30 19.72 48.21
C THR A 272 -8.67 19.20 49.61
N GLN A 273 -9.16 17.95 49.74
CA GLN A 273 -9.61 17.38 51.01
C GLN A 273 -8.93 16.06 51.42
N ASP A 274 -8.39 15.27 50.48
CA ASP A 274 -7.94 13.88 50.77
C ASP A 274 -6.58 13.51 50.16
N LYS A 275 -5.84 12.67 50.90
CA LYS A 275 -4.66 11.95 50.39
C LYS A 275 -5.09 10.63 49.75
N LEU A 276 -4.82 10.50 48.46
CA LEU A 276 -5.13 9.31 47.68
C LEU A 276 -4.06 8.24 47.88
N LYS A 277 -4.51 6.99 48.07
CA LYS A 277 -3.64 5.83 48.23
C LYS A 277 -3.02 5.45 46.88
N LYS A 278 -1.87 4.76 46.96
CA LYS A 278 -1.21 4.20 45.78
C LYS A 278 -2.12 3.20 45.09
N SER A 279 -2.34 3.38 43.79
CA SER A 279 -3.21 2.51 43.02
C SER A 279 -2.73 2.36 41.58
N ARG A 280 -3.13 1.25 40.94
CA ARG A 280 -2.89 1.02 39.51
C ARG A 280 -4.14 1.39 38.74
N GLY A 281 -3.98 1.87 37.52
CA GLY A 281 -5.09 2.28 36.70
C GLY A 281 -4.64 2.70 35.31
N ILE A 282 -5.53 3.40 34.61
CA ILE A 282 -5.26 3.96 33.29
C ILE A 282 -5.42 5.47 33.36
N LEU A 283 -4.41 6.18 32.85
CA LEU A 283 -4.47 7.61 32.59
C LEU A 283 -4.98 7.80 31.16
N PHE A 284 -6.11 8.49 31.04
CA PHE A 284 -6.75 8.86 29.79
C PHE A 284 -6.51 10.34 29.51
N ILE A 285 -6.25 10.64 28.25
CA ILE A 285 -5.98 11.96 27.72
C ILE A 285 -6.95 12.18 26.57
N THR A 286 -7.79 13.21 26.67
CA THR A 286 -8.65 13.70 25.59
C THR A 286 -8.27 15.14 25.26
N ASN A 287 -8.84 15.71 24.19
CA ASN A 287 -8.66 17.13 23.89
C ASN A 287 -9.25 18.05 24.98
N LEU A 288 -10.19 17.55 25.79
CA LEU A 288 -10.84 18.35 26.83
C LEU A 288 -10.34 18.04 28.24
N ASP A 289 -10.11 16.77 28.58
CA ASP A 289 -9.90 16.30 29.96
C ASP A 289 -8.72 15.33 30.10
N LEU A 290 -8.10 15.38 31.28
CA LEU A 290 -7.23 14.34 31.83
C LEU A 290 -8.02 13.56 32.88
N SER A 291 -8.05 12.24 32.74
CA SER A 291 -8.79 11.37 33.66
C SER A 291 -7.94 10.19 34.12
N PHE A 292 -8.03 9.80 35.38
CA PHE A 292 -7.41 8.57 35.88
C PHE A 292 -8.47 7.63 36.44
N VAL A 293 -8.57 6.44 35.84
CA VAL A 293 -9.46 5.38 36.31
C VAL A 293 -8.63 4.33 37.00
N GLN A 294 -8.81 4.18 38.32
CA GLN A 294 -8.19 3.17 39.13
C GLN A 294 -8.83 1.80 38.88
N GLU A 295 -8.00 0.76 38.80
CA GLU A 295 -8.42 -0.64 38.85
C GLU A 295 -8.01 -1.26 40.19
N SER A 296 -8.96 -1.88 40.90
CA SER A 296 -8.73 -2.53 42.18
C SER A 296 -9.42 -3.89 42.29
N GLY A 297 -8.81 -4.83 43.04
CA GLY A 297 -9.34 -6.19 43.24
C GLY A 297 -8.71 -7.25 42.31
N LYS A 298 -8.48 -8.46 42.85
CA LYS A 298 -7.81 -9.57 42.14
C LYS A 298 -8.74 -10.40 41.24
N GLN A 299 -9.99 -10.61 41.65
CA GLN A 299 -10.96 -11.46 40.94
C GLN A 299 -12.09 -10.67 40.25
N LYS A 300 -12.56 -9.57 40.85
CA LYS A 300 -13.48 -8.61 40.23
C LYS A 300 -12.82 -7.24 40.25
N ARG A 301 -12.28 -6.81 39.10
CA ARG A 301 -11.66 -5.49 38.96
C ARG A 301 -12.73 -4.40 39.13
N LYS A 302 -12.80 -3.80 40.31
CA LYS A 302 -13.56 -2.57 40.55
C LYS A 302 -12.82 -1.42 39.89
N LYS A 303 -13.55 -0.66 39.08
CA LYS A 303 -13.05 0.52 38.36
C LYS A 303 -13.67 1.77 38.96
N GLU A 304 -12.85 2.75 39.28
CA GLU A 304 -13.27 3.98 39.94
C GLU A 304 -12.51 5.19 39.36
N VAL A 305 -13.22 6.28 39.08
CA VAL A 305 -12.61 7.52 38.58
C VAL A 305 -12.01 8.25 39.78
N ILE A 306 -10.69 8.43 39.78
CA ILE A 306 -9.97 9.12 40.85
C ILE A 306 -9.96 10.63 40.62
N PHE A 307 -9.80 11.04 39.37
CA PHE A 307 -10.04 12.41 38.95
C PHE A 307 -10.41 12.44 37.47
N LYS A 308 -11.14 13.50 37.09
CA LYS A 308 -11.38 13.96 35.73
C LYS A 308 -11.26 15.48 35.78
N ALA A 309 -10.34 16.04 35.01
CA ALA A 309 -9.92 17.43 35.14
C ALA A 309 -9.66 18.04 33.75
N PRO A 310 -10.16 19.26 33.45
CA PRO A 310 -9.92 19.88 32.16
C PRO A 310 -8.43 20.07 31.87
N VAL A 311 -8.01 19.77 30.66
CA VAL A 311 -6.64 19.99 30.16
C VAL A 311 -6.26 21.47 30.26
N LYS A 312 -7.24 22.37 30.06
CA LYS A 312 -7.09 23.82 30.23
C LYS A 312 -6.77 24.26 31.65
N ASP A 313 -7.18 23.48 32.65
CA ASP A 313 -6.95 23.78 34.07
C ASP A 313 -5.56 23.28 34.53
N LEU A 314 -4.80 22.61 33.66
CA LEU A 314 -3.48 22.10 34.01
C LEU A 314 -2.48 23.24 34.24
N ILE A 315 -2.08 23.45 35.50
CA ILE A 315 -1.13 24.48 35.92
C ILE A 315 0.30 24.07 35.58
N LYS A 316 0.65 22.82 35.89
CA LYS A 316 2.01 22.34 35.77
C LYS A 316 2.06 20.87 35.42
N ILE A 317 2.96 20.54 34.50
CA ILE A 317 3.28 19.17 34.15
C ILE A 317 4.80 19.02 33.96
N LYS A 318 5.39 17.99 34.55
CA LYS A 318 6.84 17.73 34.43
C LYS A 318 7.21 16.30 34.78
N SER A 319 8.37 15.87 34.31
CA SER A 319 9.07 14.71 34.89
C SER A 319 9.75 15.12 36.20
N GLN A 320 9.55 14.37 37.28
CA GLN A 320 10.12 14.63 38.60
C GLN A 320 10.90 13.42 39.11
N GLY A 321 12.10 13.66 39.64
CA GLY A 321 12.99 12.63 40.18
C GLY A 321 14.19 12.34 39.26
N LYS A 322 15.34 11.99 39.86
CA LYS A 322 16.57 11.67 39.12
C LYS A 322 16.63 10.19 38.71
N MET A 323 16.47 9.28 39.68
CA MET A 323 16.54 7.83 39.46
C MET A 323 15.15 7.21 39.20
N PHE A 324 14.14 7.60 39.99
CA PHE A 324 12.76 7.15 39.81
C PHE A 324 11.92 8.28 39.25
N LYS A 325 12.04 8.51 37.94
CA LYS A 325 11.24 9.52 37.24
C LYS A 325 9.75 9.22 37.43
N LYS A 326 8.99 10.24 37.83
CA LYS A 326 7.54 10.24 37.96
C LYS A 326 6.96 11.35 37.10
N LEU A 327 5.79 11.13 36.54
CA LEU A 327 5.01 12.18 35.92
C LEU A 327 4.27 12.96 37.01
N TYR A 328 4.57 14.25 37.14
CA TYR A 328 3.91 15.16 38.05
C TYR A 328 2.88 16.01 37.28
N ILE A 329 1.64 16.03 37.77
CA ILE A 329 0.50 16.76 37.20
C ILE A 329 -0.14 17.61 38.30
N GLU A 330 -0.34 18.90 38.05
CA GLU A 330 -0.91 19.85 39.01
C GLU A 330 -2.03 20.67 38.38
N PHE A 331 -3.16 20.73 39.09
CA PHE A 331 -4.36 21.51 38.82
C PHE A 331 -4.64 22.45 40.02
N PRO A 332 -5.54 23.44 39.90
CA PRO A 332 -5.88 24.35 41.00
C PRO A 332 -6.41 23.62 42.24
N TYR A 333 -7.02 22.45 42.03
CA TYR A 333 -7.70 21.67 43.04
C TYR A 333 -7.01 20.33 43.35
N GLY A 334 -5.85 20.02 42.77
CA GLY A 334 -5.19 18.76 43.08
C GLY A 334 -3.82 18.57 42.43
N ARG A 335 -3.02 17.69 43.04
CA ARG A 335 -1.67 17.32 42.61
C ARG A 335 -1.54 15.81 42.57
N TYR A 336 -1.02 15.28 41.47
CA TYR A 336 -0.92 13.85 41.21
C TYR A 336 0.47 13.49 40.71
N GLU A 337 1.01 12.39 41.23
CA GLU A 337 2.27 11.79 40.80
C GLU A 337 2.03 10.38 40.27
N PHE A 338 2.43 10.12 39.03
CA PHE A 338 2.35 8.80 38.40
C PHE A 338 3.72 8.17 38.20
N THR A 339 3.82 6.89 38.51
CA THR A 339 4.91 6.03 38.07
C THR A 339 4.51 5.37 36.76
N LEU A 340 5.33 5.57 35.73
CA LEU A 340 5.24 5.01 34.39
C LEU A 340 6.62 4.45 34.01
N PRO A 341 6.73 3.55 33.01
CA PRO A 341 8.01 3.22 32.41
C PRO A 341 8.74 4.51 31.96
N PRO A 342 10.07 4.64 32.15
CA PRO A 342 10.79 5.89 31.90
C PRO A 342 10.57 6.45 30.50
N ASN A 343 10.60 5.58 29.48
CA ASN A 343 10.42 5.92 28.07
C ASN A 343 9.01 6.46 27.77
N ASN A 344 8.03 6.12 28.62
CA ASN A 344 6.64 6.55 28.45
C ASN A 344 6.34 7.90 29.09
N ILE A 345 7.16 8.37 30.03
CA ILE A 345 6.91 9.67 30.69
C ILE A 345 7.01 10.80 29.68
N THR A 346 8.05 10.81 28.85
CA THR A 346 8.23 11.81 27.79
C THR A 346 7.07 11.76 26.81
N ARG A 347 6.68 10.57 26.34
CA ARG A 347 5.53 10.41 25.43
C ARG A 347 4.24 10.97 26.01
N VAL A 348 3.96 10.67 27.29
CA VAL A 348 2.75 11.18 27.96
C VAL A 348 2.79 12.69 28.07
N LEU A 349 3.95 13.30 28.33
CA LEU A 349 4.11 14.76 28.32
C LEU A 349 3.75 15.33 26.95
N ASP A 350 4.29 14.74 25.87
CA ASP A 350 4.04 15.20 24.50
C ASP A 350 2.56 15.08 24.13
N TYR A 351 1.89 13.98 24.48
CA TYR A 351 0.45 13.82 24.24
C TYR A 351 -0.42 14.77 25.07
N ILE A 352 -0.02 15.13 26.28
CA ILE A 352 -0.75 16.14 27.08
C ILE A 352 -0.55 17.55 26.51
N ILE A 353 0.63 17.84 25.94
CA ILE A 353 0.86 19.10 25.22
C ILE A 353 0.03 19.11 23.93
N LEU A 354 0.05 18.03 23.16
CA LEU A 354 -0.79 17.87 21.96
C LEU A 354 -2.27 18.06 22.29
N ALA A 355 -2.73 17.53 23.42
CA ALA A 355 -4.12 17.65 23.86
C ALA A 355 -4.63 19.09 23.96
N ARG A 356 -3.77 20.04 24.36
CA ARG A 356 -4.15 21.46 24.48
C ARG A 356 -4.53 22.08 23.15
N ASN A 357 -3.88 21.65 22.07
CA ASN A 357 -4.02 22.25 20.75
C ASN A 357 -4.57 21.24 19.72
N PHE A 358 -5.16 20.13 20.17
CA PHE A 358 -5.52 19.01 19.31
C PHE A 358 -6.47 19.41 18.19
N ASP A 359 -7.46 20.25 18.48
CA ASP A 359 -8.42 20.73 17.48
C ASP A 359 -7.80 21.74 16.49
N GLU A 360 -6.71 22.41 16.88
CA GLU A 360 -5.98 23.32 16.00
C GLU A 360 -5.00 22.56 15.08
N THR A 361 -4.35 21.53 15.62
CA THR A 361 -3.31 20.76 14.92
C THR A 361 -3.87 19.64 14.06
N ILE A 362 -4.97 19.01 14.46
CA ILE A 362 -5.56 17.86 13.79
C ILE A 362 -6.90 18.27 13.20
N LYS A 363 -6.84 18.68 11.94
CA LYS A 363 -8.02 19.00 11.13
C LYS A 363 -8.36 17.80 10.27
N TYR A 364 -9.54 17.24 10.52
CA TYR A 364 -10.10 16.17 9.69
C TYR A 364 -10.64 16.75 8.39
N ASP A 365 -10.12 16.24 7.26
CA ASP A 365 -10.59 16.63 5.94
C ASP A 365 -11.79 15.77 5.52
N GLN A 366 -12.98 16.31 5.75
CA GLN A 366 -14.23 15.63 5.42
C GLN A 366 -14.43 15.48 3.91
N GLU A 367 -13.98 16.43 3.10
CA GLU A 367 -14.12 16.38 1.64
C GLU A 367 -13.29 15.23 1.07
N THR A 368 -12.03 15.11 1.52
CA THR A 368 -11.16 13.99 1.13
C THR A 368 -11.72 12.65 1.57
N ALA A 369 -12.29 12.57 2.78
CA ALA A 369 -12.94 11.35 3.25
C ALA A 369 -14.16 10.95 2.41
N GLU A 370 -14.97 11.92 1.97
CA GLU A 370 -16.10 11.69 1.06
C GLU A 370 -15.62 11.19 -0.31
N ARG A 371 -14.56 11.82 -0.86
CA ARG A 371 -13.92 11.34 -2.10
C ARG A 371 -13.39 9.92 -1.98
N LEU A 372 -12.75 9.57 -0.87
CA LEU A 372 -12.29 8.20 -0.57
C LEU A 372 -13.45 7.18 -0.46
N ASN A 373 -14.60 7.60 0.06
CA ASN A 373 -15.77 6.74 0.12
C ASN A 373 -16.41 6.53 -1.26
N ASN A 374 -16.28 7.53 -2.15
CA ASN A 374 -16.87 7.50 -3.49
C ASN A 374 -15.96 6.85 -4.55
N ILE A 375 -14.65 6.76 -4.33
CA ILE A 375 -13.76 6.08 -5.26
C ILE A 375 -14.06 4.58 -5.29
N TYR A 376 -14.15 4.06 -6.51
CA TYR A 376 -14.47 2.67 -6.78
C TYR A 376 -13.60 2.17 -7.92
N ILE A 377 -12.92 1.05 -7.67
CA ILE A 377 -12.04 0.36 -8.61
C ILE A 377 -12.51 -1.08 -8.70
N GLU A 378 -12.71 -1.55 -9.93
CA GLU A 378 -12.93 -2.94 -10.29
C GLU A 378 -11.96 -3.33 -11.41
N LEU A 379 -11.72 -4.63 -11.55
CA LEU A 379 -10.95 -5.20 -12.67
C LEU A 379 -11.83 -5.98 -13.66
N ASN A 380 -13.15 -5.94 -13.50
CA ASN A 380 -14.11 -6.74 -14.28
C ASN A 380 -14.00 -6.47 -15.79
N ASP A 381 -13.75 -5.21 -16.16
CA ASP A 381 -13.51 -4.78 -17.54
C ASP A 381 -12.27 -5.45 -18.14
N ILE A 382 -11.13 -5.43 -17.42
CA ILE A 382 -9.89 -6.07 -17.88
C ILE A 382 -10.06 -7.60 -17.88
N THR A 383 -10.68 -8.18 -16.86
CA THR A 383 -10.96 -9.62 -16.80
C THR A 383 -11.83 -10.06 -17.97
N ALA A 384 -12.91 -9.35 -18.27
CA ALA A 384 -13.77 -9.65 -19.40
C ALA A 384 -12.99 -9.54 -20.73
N PHE A 385 -12.22 -8.47 -20.91
CA PHE A 385 -11.37 -8.30 -22.09
C PHE A 385 -10.36 -9.44 -22.29
N ILE A 386 -9.70 -9.88 -21.22
CA ILE A 386 -8.77 -11.02 -21.25
C ILE A 386 -9.52 -12.30 -21.64
N GLU A 387 -10.64 -12.61 -20.99
CA GLU A 387 -11.38 -13.85 -21.25
C GLU A 387 -11.97 -13.88 -22.66
N GLU A 388 -12.57 -12.79 -23.14
CA GLU A 388 -13.08 -12.68 -24.50
C GLU A 388 -11.98 -12.87 -25.53
N THR A 389 -10.81 -12.25 -25.32
CA THR A 389 -9.68 -12.36 -26.23
C THR A 389 -9.08 -13.76 -26.24
N ILE A 390 -8.91 -14.38 -25.07
CA ILE A 390 -8.46 -15.78 -24.94
C ILE A 390 -9.43 -16.70 -25.68
N ASN A 391 -10.73 -16.57 -25.43
CA ASN A 391 -11.76 -17.39 -26.07
C ASN A 391 -11.75 -17.22 -27.61
N SER A 392 -11.46 -16.00 -28.10
CA SER A 392 -11.28 -15.73 -29.52
C SER A 392 -10.09 -16.52 -30.11
N PHE A 393 -8.92 -16.51 -29.45
CA PHE A 393 -7.75 -17.30 -29.89
C PHE A 393 -8.03 -18.80 -29.93
N PHE A 394 -8.67 -19.36 -28.90
CA PHE A 394 -8.99 -20.79 -28.87
C PHE A 394 -10.07 -21.18 -29.89
N SER A 395 -11.05 -20.30 -30.12
CA SER A 395 -12.06 -20.49 -31.18
C SER A 395 -11.41 -20.51 -32.56
N LEU A 396 -10.48 -19.57 -32.82
CA LEU A 396 -9.69 -19.55 -34.06
C LEU A 396 -8.88 -20.85 -34.20
N LYS A 397 -8.19 -21.30 -33.15
CA LYS A 397 -7.41 -22.55 -33.20
C LYS A 397 -8.28 -23.76 -33.54
N CYS A 398 -9.49 -23.86 -32.98
CA CYS A 398 -10.45 -24.92 -33.35
C CYS A 398 -10.81 -24.88 -34.84
N GLN A 399 -10.99 -23.69 -35.42
CA GLN A 399 -11.27 -23.54 -36.86
C GLN A 399 -10.09 -24.05 -37.70
N TYR A 400 -8.85 -23.68 -37.36
CA TYR A 400 -7.64 -24.18 -38.04
C TYR A 400 -7.56 -25.72 -38.01
N ASN A 401 -7.80 -26.32 -36.85
CA ASN A 401 -7.79 -27.78 -36.72
C ASN A 401 -8.88 -28.44 -37.59
N SER A 402 -10.07 -27.84 -37.69
CA SER A 402 -11.17 -28.37 -38.52
C SER A 402 -10.92 -28.25 -40.02
N ILE A 403 -10.27 -27.17 -40.48
CA ILE A 403 -9.90 -26.97 -41.89
C ILE A 403 -8.87 -28.02 -42.30
N ASN A 404 -7.84 -28.23 -41.48
CA ASN A 404 -6.78 -29.19 -41.74
C ASN A 404 -7.30 -30.64 -41.80
N GLN A 405 -8.27 -31.01 -40.96
CA GLN A 405 -8.93 -32.33 -41.00
C GLN A 405 -9.79 -32.53 -42.27
N ASN A 406 -10.47 -31.49 -42.75
CA ASN A 406 -11.31 -31.60 -43.96
C ASN A 406 -10.47 -31.70 -45.25
N SER A 407 -9.28 -31.08 -45.30
CA SER A 407 -8.36 -31.19 -46.43
C SER A 407 -7.71 -32.57 -46.59
N GLU A 408 -7.66 -33.40 -45.55
CA GLU A 408 -7.14 -34.78 -45.65
C GLU A 408 -8.16 -35.80 -46.18
N ILE A 409 -9.46 -35.45 -46.22
CA ILE A 409 -10.55 -36.38 -46.60
C ILE A 409 -10.90 -36.33 -48.11
N GLN A 410 -10.42 -35.34 -48.87
CA GLN A 410 -10.67 -35.26 -50.32
C GLN A 410 -9.54 -35.90 -51.16
N ILE A 411 -9.46 -37.23 -51.13
CA ILE A 411 -8.82 -38.00 -52.22
C ILE A 411 -9.95 -38.43 -53.17
N PRO A 412 -10.04 -37.88 -54.40
CA PRO A 412 -11.02 -38.35 -55.37
C PRO A 412 -10.59 -39.74 -55.86
N ILE A 413 -11.29 -40.77 -55.40
CA ILE A 413 -11.19 -42.11 -55.96
C ILE A 413 -11.74 -42.03 -57.39
N SER A 414 -10.84 -41.88 -58.36
CA SER A 414 -11.14 -42.07 -59.78
C SER A 414 -11.34 -43.56 -60.01
N ARG A 415 -12.59 -44.03 -59.95
CA ARG A 415 -12.96 -45.37 -60.43
C ARG A 415 -13.39 -45.27 -61.89
N THR A 416 -12.49 -45.70 -62.75
CA THR A 416 -12.76 -46.11 -64.14
C THR A 416 -13.64 -47.36 -64.18
N GLY A 417 -14.70 -47.29 -65.00
CA GLY A 417 -15.22 -48.43 -65.78
C GLY A 417 -16.24 -49.36 -65.12
N GLN A 418 -17.52 -49.21 -65.50
CA GLN A 418 -18.42 -50.24 -66.09
C GLN A 418 -19.91 -50.01 -65.76
N PRO A 419 -20.84 -50.51 -66.60
CA PRO A 419 -22.08 -49.81 -66.93
C PRO A 419 -23.30 -50.28 -66.13
N ASN A 420 -24.14 -49.30 -65.81
CA ASN A 420 -25.59 -49.27 -65.93
C ASN A 420 -26.36 -50.61 -65.85
N TYR A 421 -26.96 -50.87 -64.68
CA TYR A 421 -28.19 -51.67 -64.56
C TYR A 421 -29.03 -51.12 -63.40
N ASN A 422 -30.12 -50.43 -63.74
CA ASN A 422 -31.31 -50.32 -62.88
C ASN A 422 -31.97 -51.70 -62.78
N PRO A 423 -32.61 -52.04 -61.64
CA PRO A 423 -34.09 -52.07 -61.63
C PRO A 423 -34.66 -51.73 -60.20
N PRO A 424 -35.98 -51.86 -59.89
CA PRO A 424 -36.79 -50.76 -59.37
C PRO A 424 -37.31 -50.96 -57.91
N GLU A 425 -37.80 -49.87 -57.29
CA GLU A 425 -39.08 -49.74 -56.55
C GLU A 425 -39.86 -51.06 -56.23
N ILE A 426 -40.40 -51.43 -55.04
CA ILE A 426 -41.02 -50.79 -53.83
C ILE A 426 -41.15 -51.90 -52.71
N PRO A 427 -42.06 -51.86 -51.67
CA PRO A 427 -42.12 -51.16 -50.36
C PRO A 427 -42.12 -52.07 -49.07
N ASN A 428 -42.09 -51.41 -47.88
CA ASN A 428 -42.57 -51.88 -46.54
C ASN A 428 -41.81 -53.04 -45.86
N ASN A 429 -41.60 -53.12 -44.54
CA ASN A 429 -42.42 -52.73 -43.39
C ASN A 429 -41.56 -52.77 -42.08
N GLN A 430 -41.90 -51.89 -41.12
CA GLN A 430 -41.95 -52.10 -39.66
C GLN A 430 -40.68 -52.45 -38.83
N GLN A 431 -40.37 -51.54 -37.87
CA GLN A 431 -40.32 -51.77 -36.40
C GLN A 431 -38.88 -51.98 -35.88
N GLN A 432 -38.33 -51.40 -34.80
CA GLN A 432 -38.77 -50.72 -33.56
C GLN A 432 -37.68 -49.68 -33.17
N GLN A 433 -38.03 -48.44 -32.85
CA GLN A 433 -38.15 -47.89 -31.48
C GLN A 433 -37.00 -48.21 -30.50
N TYR A 434 -36.12 -47.22 -30.28
CA TYR A 434 -35.82 -46.67 -28.95
C TYR A 434 -35.58 -45.16 -29.07
N ARG A 435 -36.43 -44.36 -28.43
CA ARG A 435 -36.24 -42.92 -28.16
C ARG A 435 -35.59 -42.78 -26.79
N ILE A 436 -34.59 -41.92 -26.65
CA ILE A 436 -34.50 -41.01 -25.49
C ILE A 436 -34.17 -39.60 -25.99
N TYR A 437 -34.89 -38.66 -25.38
CA TYR A 437 -35.10 -37.25 -25.63
C TYR A 437 -33.85 -36.36 -25.66
N ASN A 438 -33.83 -35.39 -26.59
CA ASN A 438 -33.26 -34.07 -26.37
C ASN A 438 -34.33 -33.03 -26.75
N ASN A 439 -34.81 -32.26 -25.77
CA ASN A 439 -35.74 -31.15 -25.95
C ASN A 439 -34.97 -29.82 -25.82
N ASN A 440 -34.81 -29.14 -26.97
CA ASN A 440 -35.15 -27.73 -27.27
C ASN A 440 -34.62 -26.56 -26.40
N PRO A 441 -34.68 -25.30 -26.88
CA PRO A 441 -34.34 -24.78 -28.22
C PRO A 441 -33.61 -23.40 -28.17
N ILE A 442 -32.97 -22.99 -29.27
CA ILE A 442 -32.65 -21.57 -29.52
C ILE A 442 -33.35 -21.14 -30.81
N ASN A 443 -34.20 -20.12 -30.68
CA ASN A 443 -34.90 -19.41 -31.75
C ASN A 443 -33.91 -18.69 -32.65
N TYR A 444 -33.98 -18.94 -33.96
CA TYR A 444 -33.41 -18.09 -35.01
C TYR A 444 -34.53 -17.29 -35.67
N ILE A 445 -34.37 -15.96 -35.69
CA ILE A 445 -35.14 -15.02 -36.50
C ILE A 445 -34.39 -14.84 -37.83
N PRO A 446 -35.05 -14.88 -39.02
CA PRO A 446 -34.37 -14.71 -40.30
C PRO A 446 -34.17 -13.22 -40.65
N TYR A 447 -32.97 -12.88 -41.12
CA TYR A 447 -32.63 -11.57 -41.68
C TYR A 447 -33.16 -11.38 -43.12
N ALA A 448 -33.65 -10.17 -43.39
CA ALA A 448 -33.97 -9.65 -44.72
C ALA A 448 -32.71 -9.05 -45.40
N PRO A 449 -32.66 -8.96 -46.75
CA PRO A 449 -31.46 -8.57 -47.49
C PRO A 449 -31.21 -7.04 -47.50
N PRO A 450 -29.95 -6.59 -47.71
CA PRO A 450 -29.57 -5.19 -47.53
C PRO A 450 -29.91 -4.31 -48.74
N GLN A 451 -30.35 -3.08 -48.46
CA GLN A 451 -30.49 -2.00 -49.44
C GLN A 451 -29.20 -1.20 -49.60
N ASN A 452 -28.99 -0.74 -50.83
CA ASN A 452 -27.91 0.10 -51.32
C ASN A 452 -27.63 1.34 -50.44
N TYR A 453 -26.37 1.51 -50.03
CA TYR A 453 -25.89 2.79 -49.48
C TYR A 453 -25.31 3.66 -50.59
N GLN A 454 -25.95 4.82 -50.77
CA GLN A 454 -25.42 5.96 -51.51
C GLN A 454 -24.40 6.72 -50.66
N VAL A 455 -23.34 7.16 -51.31
CA VAL A 455 -22.25 8.01 -50.80
C VAL A 455 -22.74 9.47 -50.69
N PRO A 456 -22.49 10.21 -49.58
CA PRO A 456 -22.66 11.65 -49.56
C PRO A 456 -21.34 12.38 -49.86
N GLN A 457 -21.40 13.32 -50.81
CA GLN A 457 -20.39 14.33 -51.12
C GLN A 457 -20.47 15.54 -50.14
N PRO A 458 -19.39 16.35 -50.01
CA PRO A 458 -19.25 17.41 -49.01
C PRO A 458 -19.63 18.80 -49.54
N THR A 459 -20.18 19.70 -48.71
CA THR A 459 -20.25 21.17 -48.90
C THR A 459 -20.72 21.86 -47.58
N PRO A 460 -20.65 23.21 -47.40
CA PRO A 460 -19.49 23.95 -46.90
C PRO A 460 -19.80 24.77 -45.62
N THR A 461 -18.77 25.47 -45.12
CA THR A 461 -18.76 26.43 -44.00
C THR A 461 -19.89 27.47 -43.98
N PRO A 462 -20.26 27.96 -42.78
CA PRO A 462 -20.43 29.40 -42.60
C PRO A 462 -19.85 29.99 -41.31
N GLN A 463 -19.70 31.31 -41.35
CA GLN A 463 -18.98 32.22 -40.47
C GLN A 463 -19.72 32.60 -39.17
N PHE A 464 -18.90 33.07 -38.20
CA PHE A 464 -19.16 33.90 -37.02
C PHE A 464 -20.51 34.63 -36.87
N GLN A 465 -21.04 34.64 -35.64
CA GLN A 465 -21.44 35.87 -34.93
C GLN A 465 -21.65 35.67 -33.41
N ASN A 466 -21.11 36.63 -32.64
CA ASN A 466 -21.31 36.88 -31.21
C ASN A 466 -22.79 37.09 -30.84
N HIS A 467 -23.19 36.87 -29.57
CA HIS A 467 -23.88 37.84 -28.69
C HIS A 467 -24.21 37.22 -27.30
N PHE A 468 -23.88 37.97 -26.24
CA PHE A 468 -24.30 37.78 -24.85
C PHE A 468 -25.81 38.03 -24.66
N PRO A 469 -26.39 37.64 -23.51
CA PRO A 469 -26.92 38.70 -22.64
C PRO A 469 -26.73 38.50 -21.13
N GLN A 470 -26.79 39.64 -20.43
CA GLN A 470 -26.73 39.85 -18.99
C GLN A 470 -28.11 39.79 -18.29
N GLN A 471 -28.06 39.47 -16.98
CA GLN A 471 -28.79 40.03 -15.82
C GLN A 471 -30.31 40.32 -15.89
N ASN A 472 -31.08 39.81 -14.90
CA ASN A 472 -31.60 40.59 -13.74
C ASN A 472 -32.67 39.87 -12.88
N VAL A 473 -32.47 39.93 -11.55
CA VAL A 473 -33.39 40.39 -10.46
C VAL A 473 -34.69 39.59 -10.10
N TYR A 474 -34.75 39.21 -8.80
CA TYR A 474 -35.89 38.78 -7.93
C TYR A 474 -37.10 39.76 -7.91
N PRO A 475 -38.28 39.56 -7.22
CA PRO A 475 -38.62 38.65 -6.09
C PRO A 475 -40.08 38.05 -6.01
N ASN A 476 -40.30 37.28 -4.93
CA ASN A 476 -41.50 37.21 -4.05
C ASN A 476 -42.67 36.17 -4.22
N GLN A 477 -42.82 35.37 -3.13
CA GLN A 477 -44.01 35.10 -2.28
C GLN A 477 -45.23 34.23 -2.71
N ASN A 478 -45.35 33.08 -2.00
CA ASN A 478 -46.52 32.48 -1.28
C ASN A 478 -47.82 32.03 -2.03
N PRO A 479 -48.73 31.22 -1.41
CA PRO A 479 -48.61 30.17 -0.38
C PRO A 479 -49.54 28.91 -0.57
N GLU A 480 -49.58 28.04 0.46
CA GLU A 480 -50.68 27.12 0.91
C GLU A 480 -50.95 25.77 0.22
N ASN A 481 -50.74 24.66 0.97
CA ASN A 481 -51.84 23.84 1.53
C ASN A 481 -51.38 22.72 2.49
N MET A 482 -52.03 22.66 3.65
CA MET A 482 -52.01 21.62 4.69
C MET A 482 -53.01 20.49 4.38
N ILE A 483 -52.72 19.23 4.77
CA ILE A 483 -53.71 18.30 5.36
C ILE A 483 -53.04 17.44 6.46
N ASN A 484 -53.83 17.14 7.48
CA ASN A 484 -53.56 16.75 8.86
C ASN A 484 -54.39 15.48 9.19
N TYR A 485 -53.83 14.45 9.85
CA TYR A 485 -54.50 13.38 10.63
C TYR A 485 -53.39 12.63 11.41
N GLY A 486 -53.46 12.22 12.68
CA GLY A 486 -54.55 12.06 13.65
C GLY A 486 -54.19 10.83 14.51
N THR A 487 -53.81 11.04 15.78
CA THR A 487 -53.52 9.98 16.78
C THR A 487 -54.79 9.44 17.45
N PRO A 488 -54.76 8.21 17.99
CA PRO A 488 -55.56 7.88 19.18
C PRO A 488 -54.73 7.29 20.34
N ARG A 489 -55.12 7.67 21.57
CA ARG A 489 -54.72 7.11 22.87
C ARG A 489 -55.69 5.99 23.30
N ILE A 490 -55.22 4.94 23.96
CA ILE A 490 -55.98 4.14 24.97
C ILE A 490 -55.05 3.67 26.12
N TYR A 491 -55.63 3.58 27.31
CA TYR A 491 -55.16 3.36 28.69
C TYR A 491 -54.64 1.96 29.10
N ASN A 492 -53.78 1.90 30.14
CA ASN A 492 -53.87 1.11 31.40
C ASN A 492 -52.46 0.93 32.04
N GLN A 493 -52.12 1.56 33.17
CA GLN A 493 -52.28 1.12 34.58
C GLN A 493 -51.61 -0.22 34.96
N TYR A 494 -50.49 -0.20 35.70
CA TYR A 494 -50.34 -0.75 37.08
C TYR A 494 -48.90 -0.60 37.65
N ASN A 495 -48.83 0.02 38.84
CA ASN A 495 -47.90 -0.10 39.99
C ASN A 495 -46.37 0.09 39.88
N GLN A 496 -45.92 1.21 40.45
CA GLN A 496 -44.60 1.47 41.04
C GLN A 496 -44.72 1.46 42.58
N PRO A 497 -43.69 1.07 43.36
CA PRO A 497 -43.51 1.55 44.71
C PRO A 497 -42.65 2.81 44.75
N ILE A 498 -43.09 3.71 45.62
CA ILE A 498 -42.63 5.05 45.94
C ILE A 498 -41.19 5.07 46.45
N TYR A 499 -40.35 5.98 45.94
CA TYR A 499 -39.39 6.73 46.76
C TYR A 499 -39.23 8.17 46.24
N ASP A 500 -39.16 9.06 47.22
CA ASP A 500 -39.25 10.51 47.24
C ASP A 500 -38.15 11.21 46.40
N ASN A 501 -38.52 12.10 45.48
CA ASN A 501 -37.59 13.03 44.81
C ASN A 501 -38.28 14.36 44.50
N ARG A 502 -38.02 15.34 45.37
CA ARG A 502 -38.39 16.75 45.19
C ARG A 502 -37.58 17.35 44.03
N PHE A 503 -38.24 17.58 42.91
CA PHE A 503 -37.75 18.41 41.81
C PHE A 503 -37.87 19.90 42.18
N ILE A 504 -36.78 20.65 42.00
CA ILE A 504 -36.75 22.12 41.98
C ILE A 504 -36.73 22.55 40.50
N PRO A 505 -37.58 23.49 40.06
CA PRO A 505 -37.63 23.92 38.65
C PRO A 505 -36.35 24.64 38.23
N GLN A 506 -35.90 24.35 37.01
CA GLN A 506 -34.70 24.90 36.37
C GLN A 506 -34.93 26.36 35.91
N ASN A 507 -33.87 27.17 36.03
CA ASN A 507 -33.82 28.55 35.57
C ASN A 507 -33.41 28.60 34.09
N LEU A 508 -34.13 29.35 33.26
CA LEU A 508 -34.17 29.27 31.79
C LEU A 508 -32.97 29.88 31.03
N TYR A 509 -31.80 30.09 31.66
CA TYR A 509 -30.71 30.87 31.03
C TYR A 509 -29.30 30.24 31.04
N ASP A 510 -29.12 28.94 31.29
CA ASP A 510 -27.84 28.26 30.99
C ASP A 510 -28.00 26.73 30.85
N PRO A 511 -27.95 26.13 29.65
CA PRO A 511 -28.33 24.72 29.46
C PRO A 511 -27.21 23.67 29.66
N ASN A 512 -25.94 24.03 29.92
CA ASN A 512 -24.84 23.03 29.90
C ASN A 512 -23.95 23.00 31.16
N ARG A 513 -24.55 22.88 32.36
CA ARG A 513 -23.75 22.56 33.55
C ARG A 513 -24.47 21.68 34.56
N ILE A 514 -24.10 20.39 34.59
CA ILE A 514 -24.32 19.51 35.74
C ILE A 514 -23.06 19.60 36.61
N GLN A 515 -23.15 20.32 37.73
CA GLN A 515 -22.17 20.24 38.82
C GLN A 515 -22.72 19.32 39.91
N ASN A 516 -22.14 18.13 40.05
CA ASN A 516 -22.32 17.33 41.27
C ASN A 516 -21.40 17.88 42.34
N TYR A 517 -21.89 18.81 43.17
CA TYR A 517 -21.29 19.13 44.47
C TYR A 517 -22.38 19.59 45.45
N GLU A 518 -22.64 18.79 46.48
CA GLU A 518 -23.43 19.21 47.63
C GLU A 518 -22.65 20.26 48.43
N ARG A 519 -23.28 21.41 48.67
CA ARG A 519 -22.71 22.53 49.42
C ARG A 519 -23.35 22.57 50.80
N ASN A 520 -22.75 21.90 51.79
CA ASN A 520 -23.12 22.11 53.19
C ASN A 520 -22.10 22.95 53.97
N ARG A 521 -22.59 24.16 54.27
CA ARG A 521 -22.31 25.12 55.35
C ARG A 521 -21.25 24.74 56.39
N PHE A 522 -20.21 25.58 56.50
CA PHE A 522 -19.64 25.98 57.80
C PHE A 522 -19.14 27.43 57.78
N THR A 523 -19.73 28.19 58.71
CA THR A 523 -19.18 29.25 59.59
C THR A 523 -18.02 30.13 59.11
N THR A 524 -18.35 31.40 58.95
CA THR A 524 -17.46 32.57 58.96
C THR A 524 -16.48 32.56 60.13
N LYS A 525 -15.18 32.44 59.85
CA LYS A 525 -14.12 33.03 60.67
C LYS A 525 -13.20 33.88 59.80
N ASN A 526 -13.26 35.18 60.04
CA ASN A 526 -12.39 36.22 59.48
C ASN A 526 -10.91 35.87 59.70
N GLN A 527 -10.16 35.64 58.62
CA GLN A 527 -8.72 35.80 58.63
C GLN A 527 -8.38 37.20 58.13
N ARG A 528 -7.96 38.06 59.06
CA ARG A 528 -7.42 39.39 58.80
C ARG A 528 -6.11 39.22 58.02
N ILE A 529 -6.06 39.81 56.83
CA ILE A 529 -4.82 39.99 56.07
C ILE A 529 -3.97 41.04 56.78
N ASP A 530 -2.69 40.70 57.02
CA ASP A 530 -1.70 41.55 57.65
C ASP A 530 -1.54 42.89 56.87
N PRO A 531 -1.75 44.06 57.50
CA PRO A 531 -1.63 45.37 56.85
C PRO A 531 -0.24 45.63 56.25
N ASN A 532 0.82 44.95 56.69
CA ASN A 532 2.14 45.07 56.09
C ASN A 532 2.23 44.39 54.72
N HIS A 533 1.50 43.30 54.51
CA HIS A 533 1.47 42.60 53.22
C HIS A 533 0.78 43.42 52.14
N LYS A 534 -0.27 44.16 52.52
CA LYS A 534 -0.95 45.13 51.64
C LYS A 534 -0.05 46.30 51.24
N LYS A 535 0.79 46.80 52.16
CA LYS A 535 1.74 47.89 51.89
C LYS A 535 2.87 47.48 50.94
N ILE A 536 3.33 46.22 51.02
CA ILE A 536 4.36 45.67 50.11
C ILE A 536 3.83 45.53 48.69
N LEU A 537 2.60 45.00 48.54
CA LEU A 537 1.94 44.87 47.23
C LEU A 537 1.68 46.23 46.58
N MET A 538 1.29 47.25 47.35
CA MET A 538 1.09 48.61 46.82
C MET A 538 2.41 49.27 46.39
N ARG A 539 3.52 49.05 47.09
CA ARG A 539 4.85 49.53 46.68
C ARG A 539 5.37 48.85 45.41
N GLN A 540 5.09 47.55 45.24
CA GLN A 540 5.48 46.83 44.02
C GLN A 540 4.67 47.30 42.81
N LEU A 541 3.38 47.59 42.98
CA LEU A 541 2.54 48.18 41.94
C LEU A 541 2.99 49.59 41.54
N GLU A 542 3.38 50.44 42.51
CA GLU A 542 3.93 51.77 42.23
C GLU A 542 5.28 51.73 41.48
N GLN A 543 6.13 50.74 41.75
CA GLN A 543 7.42 50.59 41.06
C GLN A 543 7.26 50.15 39.60
N VAL A 544 6.28 49.28 39.32
CA VAL A 544 5.98 48.83 37.95
C VAL A 544 5.37 49.95 37.11
N GLN A 545 4.58 50.83 37.73
CA GLN A 545 3.98 51.98 37.04
C GLN A 545 4.97 53.13 36.80
N LYS A 546 6.01 53.29 37.62
CA LYS A 546 7.00 54.38 37.49
C LYS A 546 8.10 54.14 36.45
N ASN A 547 8.37 52.90 36.06
CA ASN A 547 9.56 52.56 35.24
C ASN A 547 9.24 52.07 33.81
N GLY A 548 7.98 52.14 33.38
CA GLY A 548 7.57 51.60 32.09
C GLY A 548 7.29 52.66 31.03
N LEU A 549 8.29 53.47 30.61
CA LEU A 549 8.32 54.21 29.34
C LEU A 549 9.61 55.05 29.23
N LEU A 550 10.51 54.67 28.29
CA LEU A 550 11.27 55.55 27.37
C LEU A 550 12.60 54.93 26.89
N HIS A 551 12.74 54.98 25.55
CA HIS A 551 13.94 55.17 24.72
C HIS A 551 15.05 54.09 24.58
N SER A 552 15.28 53.81 23.29
CA SER A 552 16.49 53.35 22.64
C SER A 552 17.69 54.29 22.85
N PRO A 553 18.91 53.81 22.54
CA PRO A 553 19.82 54.66 21.78
C PRO A 553 20.53 53.94 20.63
N GLU A 554 20.64 54.68 19.53
CA GLU A 554 21.57 54.50 18.41
C GLU A 554 23.02 54.82 18.82
N ILE A 555 24.00 54.19 18.17
CA ILE A 555 25.35 54.76 17.95
C ILE A 555 25.81 54.44 16.51
N ASN A 556 26.14 55.51 15.78
CA ASN A 556 26.80 55.64 14.45
C ASN A 556 28.22 55.01 14.44
N GLY A 557 28.73 54.33 13.40
CA GLY A 557 29.14 54.74 12.03
C GLY A 557 30.64 54.36 11.81
N PRO A 558 31.34 54.63 10.68
CA PRO A 558 30.98 54.71 9.25
C PRO A 558 32.04 54.06 8.28
N TYR A 559 31.90 54.32 6.95
CA TYR A 559 32.74 54.01 5.75
C TYR A 559 32.41 52.70 4.98
N ASP A 560 32.25 52.65 3.65
CA ASP A 560 32.09 53.60 2.53
C ASP A 560 31.64 52.73 1.31
N ILE A 561 30.47 52.94 0.68
CA ILE A 561 30.21 53.66 -0.59
C ILE A 561 31.03 53.21 -1.81
N HIS A 562 30.37 52.51 -2.75
CA HIS A 562 30.10 52.93 -4.15
C HIS A 562 29.13 51.92 -4.79
N GLN A 563 27.85 52.29 -5.01
CA GLN A 563 27.25 52.72 -6.31
C GLN A 563 27.07 51.55 -7.30
N ARG A 564 26.00 51.36 -8.07
CA ARG A 564 24.69 51.98 -8.40
C ARG A 564 24.11 50.97 -9.44
N GLU A 565 22.85 50.53 -9.49
CA GLU A 565 21.58 51.20 -9.82
C GLU A 565 20.47 50.11 -9.71
N GLN A 566 19.42 50.32 -8.89
CA GLN A 566 18.04 50.76 -9.25
C GLN A 566 17.24 49.74 -10.11
N GLY A 567 16.04 49.27 -9.76
CA GLY A 567 15.08 49.57 -8.67
C GLY A 567 14.19 48.34 -8.32
N SER A 568 13.77 48.14 -7.07
CA SER A 568 12.56 48.67 -6.38
C SER A 568 11.24 48.08 -6.93
N TYR A 569 10.36 47.39 -6.20
CA TYR A 569 9.87 47.60 -4.82
C TYR A 569 9.40 46.29 -4.10
N THR A 570 9.88 46.12 -2.85
CA THR A 570 9.25 45.72 -1.56
C THR A 570 7.92 44.91 -1.54
N ASN A 571 7.69 43.90 -0.68
CA ASN A 571 7.87 43.76 0.79
C ASN A 571 8.19 42.29 1.15
N ILE A 572 9.28 41.92 1.83
CA ILE A 572 9.55 41.94 3.29
C ILE A 572 8.33 41.71 4.19
N ASN A 573 8.21 40.47 4.69
CA ASN A 573 7.96 40.26 6.12
C ASN A 573 8.76 39.04 6.60
N GLU A 574 9.74 39.30 7.45
CA GLU A 574 10.59 38.32 8.11
C GLU A 574 9.80 37.52 9.17
N GLY A 575 10.25 36.28 9.36
CA GLY A 575 10.71 35.91 10.70
C GLY A 575 9.66 35.61 11.76
N LYS A 576 8.75 34.66 11.49
CA LYS A 576 8.28 33.76 12.56
C LYS A 576 8.67 32.34 12.22
N ARG A 577 9.78 31.89 12.84
CA ARG A 577 10.14 30.49 12.97
C ARG A 577 8.96 29.74 13.60
N SER A 578 8.24 28.97 12.78
CA SER A 578 7.27 28.00 13.27
C SER A 578 8.03 26.77 13.76
N ILE A 579 8.10 26.61 15.08
CA ILE A 579 8.59 25.41 15.78
C ILE A 579 7.58 24.24 15.66
N TYR A 580 6.52 24.39 14.87
CA TYR A 580 5.35 23.49 14.90
C TYR A 580 5.24 22.49 13.74
N ASN A 581 6.11 22.54 12.73
CA ASN A 581 6.09 21.56 11.63
C ASN A 581 6.80 20.22 11.95
N ASP A 582 7.47 20.10 13.11
CA ASP A 582 8.15 18.86 13.53
C ASP A 582 7.21 17.82 14.16
N TYR A 583 5.95 18.18 14.44
CA TYR A 583 5.00 17.24 15.06
C TYR A 583 4.34 16.28 14.07
N SER A 584 4.26 16.61 12.78
CA SER A 584 3.69 15.71 11.76
C SER A 584 4.68 14.64 11.28
N LYS A 585 6.00 14.85 11.46
CA LYS A 585 7.06 13.89 11.09
C LYS A 585 7.46 12.93 12.21
N ASN A 586 7.11 13.23 13.46
CA ASN A 586 7.45 12.41 14.64
C ASN A 586 6.23 11.64 15.17
N HIS A 587 5.51 10.93 14.30
CA HIS A 587 4.57 9.93 14.79
C HIS A 587 5.37 8.74 15.32
N LEU A 588 5.46 8.63 16.65
CA LEU A 588 6.26 7.67 17.43
C LEU A 588 5.83 6.19 17.28
N SER A 589 5.23 5.80 16.15
CA SER A 589 4.81 4.43 15.83
C SER A 589 6.00 3.46 15.82
N GLU A 590 7.19 3.91 15.40
CA GLU A 590 8.41 3.11 15.34
C GLU A 590 8.88 2.59 16.71
N TYR A 591 8.51 3.27 17.80
CA TYR A 591 9.00 2.92 19.14
C TYR A 591 8.04 2.05 19.97
N PHE A 592 7.14 1.31 19.32
CA PHE A 592 6.26 0.37 19.98
C PHE A 592 6.79 -1.08 19.99
N ASN A 593 7.95 -1.36 19.38
CA ASN A 593 8.49 -2.72 19.19
C ASN A 593 9.87 -3.02 19.82
N GLN A 594 10.36 -2.26 20.81
CA GLN A 594 11.65 -2.59 21.45
C GLN A 594 11.53 -2.97 22.93
N GLU A 595 11.91 -4.23 23.20
CA GLU A 595 12.27 -4.73 24.52
C GLU A 595 13.54 -4.02 25.02
N SER A 596 13.58 -3.86 26.34
CA SER A 596 14.48 -3.00 27.13
C SER A 596 15.97 -3.28 26.97
N LEU A 597 16.77 -2.23 26.79
CA LEU A 597 18.18 -2.20 27.19
C LEU A 597 18.50 -0.93 28.00
N ASP A 598 19.08 -1.17 29.18
CA ASP A 598 19.49 -0.16 30.16
C ASP A 598 20.70 0.65 29.69
N SER A 599 20.75 1.93 30.07
CA SER A 599 21.88 2.82 29.81
C SER A 599 22.49 3.31 31.12
N ASN A 600 23.80 3.10 31.27
CA ASN A 600 24.66 3.94 32.10
C ASN A 600 26.07 4.07 31.48
N ASP A 601 26.62 5.25 31.74
CA ASP A 601 28.02 5.68 31.78
C ASP A 601 28.80 6.09 30.50
N THR A 602 28.79 7.42 30.36
CA THR A 602 29.92 8.36 30.25
C THR A 602 31.34 7.84 30.48
N TYR A 603 32.26 8.35 29.63
CA TYR A 603 33.73 8.28 29.65
C TYR A 603 34.40 7.13 28.88
N SER A 604 34.56 7.30 27.56
CA SER A 604 35.80 7.03 26.83
C SER A 604 35.67 7.41 25.34
N ASN A 605 36.80 7.66 24.67
CA ASN A 605 36.99 7.82 23.21
C ASN A 605 36.73 9.19 22.53
N ARG A 606 37.66 10.13 22.71
CA ARG A 606 37.76 11.36 21.89
C ARG A 606 38.27 11.17 20.45
N LYS A 607 38.91 10.04 20.09
CA LYS A 607 39.44 9.83 18.72
C LYS A 607 38.46 9.17 17.73
N TYR A 608 37.49 8.39 18.21
CA TYR A 608 36.42 7.82 17.36
C TYR A 608 35.32 8.84 16.98
N SER A 609 35.27 9.98 17.69
CA SER A 609 34.21 10.99 17.54
C SER A 609 34.23 11.75 16.20
N LYS A 610 35.40 11.97 15.57
CA LYS A 610 35.46 12.83 14.37
C LYS A 610 34.90 12.15 13.12
N LYS A 611 35.31 10.90 12.85
CA LYS A 611 34.80 10.12 11.69
C LYS A 611 33.30 9.82 11.82
N GLN A 612 32.81 9.56 13.03
CA GLN A 612 31.36 9.41 13.27
C GLN A 612 30.61 10.73 13.06
N LYS A 613 31.14 11.86 13.57
CA LYS A 613 30.54 13.19 13.32
C LYS A 613 30.46 13.55 11.85
N ASP A 614 31.48 13.20 11.06
CA ASP A 614 31.47 13.45 9.61
C ASP A 614 30.40 12.60 8.90
N LYS A 615 30.20 11.34 9.32
CA LYS A 615 29.11 10.49 8.80
C LYS A 615 27.72 11.01 9.18
N PHE A 616 27.50 11.41 10.43
CA PHE A 616 26.24 12.04 10.87
C PHE A 616 25.98 13.39 10.17
N ARG A 617 27.03 14.10 9.77
CA ARG A 617 26.90 15.32 8.97
C ARG A 617 26.42 15.01 7.56
N LYS A 618 27.04 14.02 6.90
CA LYS A 618 26.62 13.53 5.57
C LYS A 618 25.19 13.02 5.57
N LEU A 619 24.79 12.26 6.58
CA LEU A 619 23.41 11.77 6.72
C LEU A 619 22.41 12.94 6.80
N ARG A 620 22.70 13.96 7.61
CA ARG A 620 21.88 15.18 7.67
C ARG A 620 21.87 15.98 6.37
N ASP A 621 22.96 15.97 5.60
CA ASP A 621 23.03 16.66 4.32
C ASP A 621 22.16 15.93 3.27
N PHE A 622 22.17 14.59 3.26
CA PHE A 622 21.28 13.79 2.42
C PHE A 622 19.79 13.93 2.82
N GLU A 623 19.47 13.99 4.11
CA GLU A 623 18.10 14.26 4.58
C GLU A 623 17.59 15.63 4.13
N LYS A 624 18.45 16.65 4.12
CA LYS A 624 18.11 17.98 3.59
C LYS A 624 17.91 17.97 2.08
N GLU A 625 18.75 17.24 1.36
CA GLU A 625 18.66 17.12 -0.10
C GLU A 625 17.36 16.40 -0.48
N LYS A 626 17.01 15.30 0.21
CA LYS A 626 15.72 14.62 0.08
C LYS A 626 14.56 15.59 0.31
N TYR A 627 14.60 16.36 1.39
CA TYR A 627 13.55 17.34 1.70
C TYR A 627 13.41 18.41 0.60
N SER A 628 14.52 18.88 0.03
CA SER A 628 14.50 19.84 -1.08
C SER A 628 13.90 19.23 -2.35
N LEU A 629 14.15 17.95 -2.63
CA LEU A 629 13.55 17.26 -3.77
C LEU A 629 12.05 17.03 -3.56
N ASP A 630 11.63 16.70 -2.33
CA ASP A 630 10.21 16.58 -1.98
C ASP A 630 9.46 17.91 -2.14
N GLU A 631 10.08 19.04 -1.76
CA GLU A 631 9.51 20.37 -2.03
C GLU A 631 9.43 20.67 -3.54
N THR A 632 10.43 20.23 -4.30
CA THR A 632 10.45 20.40 -5.76
C THR A 632 9.36 19.57 -6.43
N LEU A 633 9.09 18.34 -5.94
CA LEU A 633 7.96 17.53 -6.37
C LEU A 633 6.62 18.21 -6.08
N LYS A 634 6.42 18.72 -4.86
CA LYS A 634 5.19 19.47 -4.52
C LYS A 634 4.97 20.69 -5.42
N ALA A 635 6.04 21.41 -5.76
CA ALA A 635 5.96 22.53 -6.68
C ALA A 635 5.65 22.08 -8.12
N LEU A 636 6.15 20.92 -8.54
CA LEU A 636 5.83 20.30 -9.84
C LEU A 636 4.36 19.90 -9.90
N ASP A 637 3.83 19.25 -8.86
CA ASP A 637 2.42 18.87 -8.72
C ASP A 637 1.51 20.11 -8.80
N THR A 638 1.87 21.16 -8.04
CA THR A 638 1.12 22.43 -8.06
C THR A 638 1.09 23.06 -9.46
N LYS A 639 2.20 23.00 -10.21
CA LYS A 639 2.27 23.52 -11.59
C LYS A 639 1.44 22.69 -12.56
N PHE A 640 1.39 21.38 -12.37
CA PHE A 640 0.57 20.49 -13.18
C PHE A 640 -0.92 20.72 -12.91
N ASP A 641 -1.32 20.80 -11.65
CA ASP A 641 -2.71 21.08 -11.24
C ASP A 641 -3.19 22.45 -11.73
N GLN A 642 -2.29 23.43 -11.83
CA GLN A 642 -2.57 24.76 -12.41
C GLN A 642 -2.59 24.77 -13.95
N GLY A 643 -2.29 23.65 -14.62
CA GLY A 643 -2.21 23.56 -16.08
C GLY A 643 -1.03 24.33 -16.69
N ILE A 644 0.00 24.66 -15.90
CA ILE A 644 1.18 25.43 -16.35
C ILE A 644 2.12 24.57 -17.20
N ILE A 645 2.16 23.27 -16.94
CA ILE A 645 3.01 22.30 -17.63
C ILE A 645 2.19 21.19 -18.27
N SER A 646 2.69 20.64 -19.38
CA SER A 646 2.03 19.53 -20.06
C SER A 646 2.16 18.23 -19.26
N GLU A 647 1.25 17.28 -19.50
CA GLU A 647 1.28 15.95 -18.89
C GLU A 647 2.60 15.20 -19.19
N VAL A 648 3.08 15.30 -20.43
CA VAL A 648 4.35 14.68 -20.84
C VAL A 648 5.55 15.27 -20.09
N ASP A 649 5.59 16.60 -19.92
CA ASP A 649 6.65 17.29 -19.19
C ASP A 649 6.59 17.01 -17.68
N TYR A 650 5.38 16.93 -17.12
CA TYR A 650 5.16 16.52 -15.75
C TYR A 650 5.74 15.12 -15.49
N PHE A 651 5.33 14.10 -16.25
CA PHE A 651 5.80 12.73 -16.04
C PHE A 651 7.31 12.56 -16.26
N ARG A 652 7.89 13.24 -17.26
CA ARG A 652 9.34 13.23 -17.48
C ARG A 652 10.09 13.81 -16.29
N THR A 653 9.65 14.96 -15.78
CA THR A 653 10.31 15.65 -14.65
C THR A 653 10.11 14.87 -13.35
N PHE A 654 8.90 14.36 -13.12
CA PHE A 654 8.54 13.52 -11.98
C PHE A 654 9.40 12.25 -11.92
N LYS A 655 9.56 11.53 -13.03
CA LYS A 655 10.38 10.31 -13.10
C LYS A 655 11.86 10.59 -12.79
N ASN A 656 12.38 11.73 -13.25
CA ASN A 656 13.76 12.14 -12.93
C ASN A 656 13.93 12.47 -11.45
N LEU A 657 12.98 13.20 -10.85
CA LEU A 657 13.01 13.53 -9.42
C LEU A 657 12.87 12.27 -8.55
N GLN A 658 11.97 11.34 -8.90
CA GLN A 658 11.84 10.06 -8.22
C GLN A 658 13.13 9.23 -8.26
N LYS A 659 13.82 9.20 -9.41
CA LYS A 659 15.11 8.51 -9.53
C LYS A 659 16.17 9.12 -8.60
N GLN A 660 16.18 10.44 -8.44
CA GLN A 660 17.10 11.12 -7.53
C GLN A 660 16.77 10.83 -6.07
N ILE A 661 15.49 10.88 -5.69
CA ILE A 661 15.04 10.52 -4.34
C ILE A 661 15.42 9.08 -4.00
N TYR A 662 15.19 8.14 -4.91
CA TYR A 662 15.60 6.74 -4.72
C TYR A 662 17.11 6.59 -4.49
N SER A 663 17.93 7.33 -5.24
CA SER A 663 19.38 7.31 -5.03
C SER A 663 19.80 7.89 -3.68
N ILE A 664 19.10 8.92 -3.19
CA ILE A 664 19.38 9.52 -1.89
C ILE A 664 18.94 8.59 -0.76
N ASP A 665 17.76 7.96 -0.89
CA ASP A 665 17.25 7.00 0.09
C ASP A 665 18.21 5.83 0.26
N LYS A 666 18.73 5.29 -0.85
CA LYS A 666 19.77 4.25 -0.80
C LYS A 666 21.03 4.72 -0.07
N ASN A 667 21.48 5.94 -0.33
CA ASN A 667 22.65 6.50 0.37
C ASN A 667 22.41 6.71 1.87
N ILE A 668 21.18 7.07 2.26
CA ILE A 668 20.79 7.19 3.67
C ILE A 668 20.79 5.82 4.33
N GLU A 669 20.23 4.80 3.67
CA GLU A 669 20.20 3.42 4.15
C GLU A 669 21.62 2.84 4.32
N ASP A 670 22.47 2.97 3.31
CA ASP A 670 23.87 2.52 3.35
C ASP A 670 24.63 3.19 4.51
N LEU A 671 24.45 4.51 4.72
CA LEU A 671 25.06 5.24 5.84
C LEU A 671 24.47 4.85 7.19
N GLY A 672 23.19 4.50 7.25
CA GLY A 672 22.51 4.00 8.44
C GLY A 672 23.08 2.67 8.89
N GLN A 673 23.17 1.69 7.98
CA GLN A 673 23.77 0.38 8.24
C GLN A 673 25.24 0.50 8.67
N GLU A 674 26.01 1.41 8.04
CA GLU A 674 27.38 1.69 8.46
C GLU A 674 27.50 2.30 9.86
N LEU A 675 26.47 3.01 10.34
CA LEU A 675 26.44 3.57 11.70
C LEU A 675 26.03 2.51 12.72
N GLU A 676 25.04 1.68 12.42
CA GLU A 676 24.60 0.54 13.24
C GLU A 676 25.73 -0.48 13.45
N GLY A 677 26.45 -0.86 12.38
CA GLY A 677 27.58 -1.77 12.50
C GLY A 677 28.72 -1.24 13.38
N ILE A 678 28.84 0.08 13.55
CA ILE A 678 29.80 0.68 14.49
C ILE A 678 29.27 0.61 15.94
N GLU A 679 27.96 0.59 16.16
CA GLU A 679 27.34 0.39 17.47
C GLU A 679 27.43 -1.07 17.93
N ASP A 680 27.26 -2.03 17.03
CA ASP A 680 27.40 -3.47 17.31
C ASP A 680 28.84 -3.85 17.69
N LEU A 681 29.83 -3.23 17.05
CA LEU A 681 31.23 -3.36 17.43
C LEU A 681 31.49 -2.81 18.84
N LYS A 682 30.79 -1.75 19.28
CA LYS A 682 30.88 -1.27 20.67
C LYS A 682 30.21 -2.23 21.67
N GLY A 683 29.20 -3.00 21.24
CA GLY A 683 28.55 -4.04 22.03
C GLY A 683 29.45 -5.25 22.29
N THR A 684 30.17 -5.71 21.28
CA THR A 684 31.07 -6.89 21.39
C THR A 684 32.32 -6.64 22.24
N TYR A 685 32.87 -5.42 22.24
CA TYR A 685 33.97 -5.08 23.18
C TYR A 685 33.52 -5.00 24.65
N ARG A 686 32.22 -4.93 24.95
CA ARG A 686 31.70 -4.94 26.34
C ARG A 686 31.66 -6.32 26.99
N GLU A 687 31.65 -7.41 26.22
CA GLU A 687 31.60 -8.77 26.79
C GLU A 687 32.99 -9.30 27.21
N PHE A 688 34.09 -8.73 26.71
CA PHE A 688 35.43 -9.24 27.00
C PHE A 688 36.02 -8.75 28.34
N ASP A 689 35.59 -7.60 28.87
CA ASP A 689 36.10 -7.04 30.13
C ASP A 689 35.37 -7.55 31.39
N GLY A 690 34.31 -8.36 31.24
CA GLY A 690 33.52 -8.89 32.37
C GLY A 690 34.11 -10.12 33.08
N ARG A 691 35.23 -10.69 32.61
CA ARG A 691 35.82 -11.94 33.16
C ARG A 691 37.14 -11.74 33.90
N ARG A 692 37.29 -10.76 34.80
CA ARG A 692 38.46 -10.71 35.71
C ARG A 692 38.20 -10.05 37.07
N TYR A 693 37.11 -10.34 37.79
CA TYR A 693 37.07 -10.02 39.23
C TYR A 693 36.18 -10.99 40.01
N TYR A 694 36.74 -12.16 40.37
CA TYR A 694 36.45 -12.88 41.61
C TYR A 694 37.70 -13.70 41.98
N SER A 695 38.46 -13.15 42.92
CA SER A 695 39.34 -13.84 43.87
C SER A 695 39.31 -13.03 45.16
#